data_AF-A0A942YIV2-F1
#
_entry.id   AF-A0A942YIV2-F1
#
_cell.length_a   1.000
_cell.length_b   1.000
_cell.length_c   1.000
_cell.angle_alpha   90.00
_cell.angle_beta   90.00
_cell.angle_gamma   90.00
#
_symmetry.space_group_name_H-M   'P 1'
#
loop_
_entity.id
_entity.type
_entity.pdbx_description
1 polymer ?
#
loop_
_entity_poly.entity_id
_entity_poly.type
_entity_poly.pdbx_seq_one_letter_code
_entity_poly.pdbx_strand_id
1 'polypeptide(L)'
;MKKVSVLFLFLLAGVFIIPAPFVSAKDAPFENLGPQVEYLNVINGKAGVNKDGRPLYFALLQGEPAKLAVIDIWNNQIIDIKDLGKANAAWAIEIGEDGLVWIGTTPDEHLYTYNMNSQVLTDLGKVSTPSNTVIWDLAYDSKNKRVFGVTSYGGSIFSYNEKEGFVDFGQVMKGRQFARSVAFDQVNNVLYIGVGSPAALIKWDLKTNVKENILPLEYSQMSSIHHLEVVDGRLFIKFEGKPLILQYEINSNKYVQTIEADSIGVSPKIKDENSIFYSNKGSLYKYNYLSNHSEKINSDLYGSSAVSLDLIPSSSGKDMLVGLAGNKGRFYSFDIQNKKFSMRMLELPPQAVEIYKIGNGPNGSIFSSGFISGSLSIYDPLTKERYTNTGIGQMEAATFANDQAFIGVYPSSKIFQFNPNQPWLMGQNPKQLFSLDHLNQDRPLAMTADEESNRLFVGTYPMRGSNSGYVSIYDLKNNKVIYNKEISPSQSIFSLAYLPENKTLYVGTSVYNGQGIKSESGAKLIALKVDDLEKKPVEIDLPVDYSLMVSALAITKDNRVWGIIDNKIFVYNPETKASIVTPVTSTPVKGMTKNESLLVGKDGYLYGTIQGTFFSVNPFTMKISIYRTNDVYNLAKDLQDDLYFNSGSNLWKIHINALSDEDIIDPLKIELPYITTDDSLIPVARAYAKQPLVLYKKTNGAMIPYQTLRAKGFYRVYGTEGRYYHTGGGYYIYHEGHKVATYIGRVVSSVAVPMYKPDGSLYKMVEPGAELRVYNYDENEYDVGGGYTIQKDQNVTYYVGTAKVLKETWMYQYGEEEPVFKVNPGETYTVFHANDNIMDIGNGYYLKFKKEVFDYRKN
;
A
#
# COMPACT_ATOMS: atom_id res chain seq x y z
N MET A 1 -28.25 -51.70 42.65
CA MET A 1 -29.61 -52.20 42.33
C MET A 1 -30.45 -51.05 41.79
N LYS A 2 -31.08 -51.26 40.62
CA LYS A 2 -32.29 -50.64 40.02
C LYS A 2 -32.61 -49.13 40.21
N LYS A 3 -32.58 -48.44 39.05
CA LYS A 3 -33.63 -47.57 38.43
C LYS A 3 -34.59 -46.77 39.32
N VAL A 4 -34.74 -45.48 39.02
CA VAL A 4 -36.03 -44.87 38.57
C VAL A 4 -35.74 -43.82 37.49
N SER A 5 -36.47 -43.94 36.38
CA SER A 5 -36.56 -43.00 35.25
C SER A 5 -37.73 -42.03 35.48
N VAL A 6 -37.80 -40.91 34.74
CA VAL A 6 -38.86 -40.64 33.75
C VAL A 6 -38.62 -39.28 33.08
N LEU A 7 -38.70 -39.34 31.76
CA LEU A 7 -38.61 -38.31 30.72
C LEU A 7 -40.02 -37.73 30.49
N PHE A 8 -40.16 -36.45 30.11
CA PHE A 8 -41.12 -36.06 29.05
C PHE A 8 -40.80 -34.68 28.47
N LEU A 9 -41.13 -34.53 27.19
CA LEU A 9 -40.69 -33.54 26.22
C LEU A 9 -41.93 -32.91 25.52
N PHE A 10 -41.87 -31.61 25.21
CA PHE A 10 -42.61 -30.81 24.20
C PHE A 10 -44.15 -30.57 24.36
N LEU A 11 -44.80 -29.48 23.87
CA LEU A 11 -44.49 -28.43 22.88
C LEU A 11 -45.44 -27.18 23.01
N LEU A 12 -44.93 -25.99 22.63
CA LEU A 12 -45.49 -24.82 21.86
C LEU A 12 -46.51 -23.75 22.39
N ALA A 13 -46.09 -22.47 22.17
CA ALA A 13 -46.72 -21.39 21.36
C ALA A 13 -47.38 -20.14 22.04
N GLY A 14 -46.94 -18.95 21.60
CA GLY A 14 -47.67 -17.66 21.70
C GLY A 14 -46.79 -16.40 21.59
N VAL A 15 -46.69 -15.80 20.39
CA VAL A 15 -46.00 -14.53 20.03
C VAL A 15 -47.03 -13.43 19.78
N PHE A 16 -46.72 -12.16 20.08
CA PHE A 16 -47.06 -10.99 19.23
C PHE A 16 -46.08 -9.81 19.46
N ILE A 17 -45.61 -9.26 18.33
CA ILE A 17 -44.70 -8.10 18.07
C ILE A 17 -45.61 -6.84 17.86
N ILE A 18 -45.24 -5.54 17.89
CA ILE A 18 -44.44 -4.69 16.95
C ILE A 18 -44.29 -3.23 17.51
N PRO A 19 -43.53 -2.28 16.91
CA PRO A 19 -42.10 -1.95 17.12
C PRO A 19 -41.83 -0.47 17.51
N ALA A 20 -40.55 -0.12 17.75
CA ALA A 20 -39.99 1.13 17.21
C ALA A 20 -38.50 0.94 16.84
N PRO A 21 -38.10 1.31 15.60
CA PRO A 21 -36.74 1.18 15.11
C PRO A 21 -35.91 2.44 15.42
N PHE A 22 -34.66 2.28 15.82
CA PHE A 22 -33.63 3.33 15.67
C PHE A 22 -32.32 2.71 15.19
N VAL A 23 -32.22 2.67 13.86
CA VAL A 23 -31.07 2.93 12.98
C VAL A 23 -29.67 2.87 13.62
N SER A 24 -28.90 1.85 13.24
CA SER A 24 -27.59 2.13 12.63
C SER A 24 -27.76 1.80 11.16
N ALA A 25 -27.57 2.79 10.29
CA ALA A 25 -27.60 2.56 8.85
C ALA A 25 -26.59 1.45 8.53
N LYS A 26 -27.00 0.46 7.73
CA LYS A 26 -26.03 -0.26 6.90
C LYS A 26 -25.36 0.84 6.07
N ASP A 27 -24.04 0.92 6.10
CA ASP A 27 -23.23 1.96 5.43
C ASP A 27 -23.31 1.88 3.90
N ALA A 28 -24.52 1.91 3.34
CA ALA A 28 -24.73 1.91 1.90
C ALA A 28 -23.92 3.06 1.27
N PRO A 29 -23.14 2.80 0.21
CA PRO A 29 -23.13 1.57 -0.60
C PRO A 29 -22.13 0.47 -0.19
N PHE A 30 -21.38 0.62 0.90
CA PHE A 30 -20.26 -0.27 1.30
C PHE A 30 -20.48 -1.00 2.64
N GLU A 31 -20.45 -2.33 2.64
CA GLU A 31 -20.61 -3.15 3.85
C GLU A 31 -19.29 -3.82 4.25
N ASN A 32 -18.80 -3.57 5.48
CA ASN A 32 -17.61 -4.24 6.00
C ASN A 32 -17.95 -5.66 6.49
N LEU A 33 -17.33 -6.67 5.90
CA LEU A 33 -17.50 -8.09 6.24
C LEU A 33 -16.44 -8.59 7.24
N GLY A 34 -15.55 -7.70 7.67
CA GLY A 34 -14.51 -7.98 8.66
C GLY A 34 -13.31 -8.72 8.09
N PRO A 35 -12.38 -9.14 8.97
CA PRO A 35 -11.14 -9.76 8.56
C PRO A 35 -11.36 -11.14 7.95
N GLN A 36 -10.59 -11.45 6.91
CA GLN A 36 -10.73 -12.72 6.19
C GLN A 36 -9.65 -13.74 6.53
N VAL A 37 -8.43 -13.28 6.81
CA VAL A 37 -7.28 -14.15 7.08
C VAL A 37 -6.76 -13.85 8.46
N GLU A 38 -6.62 -14.89 9.28
CA GLU A 38 -6.06 -14.79 10.62
C GLU A 38 -4.88 -15.76 10.75
N TYR A 39 -3.80 -15.32 11.40
CA TYR A 39 -2.62 -16.14 11.67
C TYR A 39 -2.00 -15.76 13.01
N LEU A 40 -1.44 -16.74 13.73
CA LEU A 40 -0.70 -16.49 14.96
C LEU A 40 0.79 -16.29 14.64
N ASN A 41 1.27 -15.06 14.81
CA ASN A 41 2.69 -14.74 14.77
C ASN A 41 3.10 -13.96 16.02
N VAL A 42 3.86 -14.62 16.91
CA VAL A 42 4.46 -13.98 18.08
C VAL A 42 5.85 -13.51 17.69
N ILE A 43 6.01 -12.20 17.50
CA ILE A 43 7.20 -11.63 16.86
C ILE A 43 8.34 -11.44 17.86
N ASN A 44 8.01 -11.16 19.11
CA ASN A 44 8.93 -11.02 20.23
C ASN A 44 8.17 -11.21 21.55
N GLY A 45 8.90 -11.36 22.65
CA GLY A 45 8.32 -11.38 23.99
C GLY A 45 9.36 -11.43 25.09
N LYS A 46 8.94 -11.08 26.31
CA LYS A 46 9.83 -11.02 27.49
C LYS A 46 9.10 -11.53 28.73
N ALA A 47 9.80 -12.25 29.60
CA ALA A 47 9.27 -12.65 30.90
C ALA A 47 9.63 -11.64 32.00
N GLY A 48 8.72 -11.43 32.94
CA GLY A 48 8.92 -10.57 34.10
C GLY A 48 8.17 -11.10 35.32
N VAL A 49 8.35 -10.45 36.46
CA VAL A 49 7.66 -10.82 37.71
C VAL A 49 6.97 -9.58 38.26
N ASN A 50 5.66 -9.70 38.53
CA ASN A 50 4.90 -8.60 39.11
C ASN A 50 5.25 -8.39 40.60
N LYS A 51 4.72 -7.34 41.22
CA LYS A 51 4.98 -7.02 42.64
C LYS A 51 4.53 -8.11 43.63
N ASP A 52 3.60 -8.98 43.21
CA ASP A 52 3.07 -10.09 44.02
C ASP A 52 3.91 -11.38 43.86
N GLY A 53 5.00 -11.33 43.09
CA GLY A 53 5.86 -12.49 42.82
C GLY A 53 5.32 -13.41 41.73
N ARG A 54 4.30 -13.00 40.97
CA ARG A 54 3.70 -13.78 39.87
C ARG A 54 4.53 -13.60 38.59
N PRO A 55 5.11 -14.68 38.03
CA PRO A 55 5.81 -14.63 36.76
C PRO A 55 4.84 -14.52 35.59
N LEU A 56 5.08 -13.53 34.74
CA LEU A 56 4.27 -13.21 33.57
C LEU A 56 5.15 -13.26 32.33
N TYR A 57 4.56 -13.64 31.21
CA TYR A 57 5.15 -13.52 29.89
C TYR A 57 4.37 -12.49 29.07
N PHE A 58 5.09 -11.58 28.43
CA PHE A 58 4.53 -10.52 27.59
C PHE A 58 4.83 -10.87 26.14
N ALA A 59 3.83 -11.30 25.40
CA ALA A 59 3.94 -11.71 24.00
C ALA A 59 3.44 -10.59 23.09
N LEU A 60 4.25 -10.22 22.09
CA LEU A 60 3.88 -9.25 21.05
C LEU A 60 3.37 -10.01 19.82
N LEU A 61 2.07 -9.86 19.56
CA LEU A 61 1.37 -10.48 18.45
C LEU A 61 1.33 -9.52 17.27
N GLN A 62 1.84 -9.95 16.11
CA GLN A 62 1.71 -9.21 14.86
C GLN A 62 0.29 -9.35 14.31
N GLY A 63 -0.32 -8.26 13.85
CA GLY A 63 -1.69 -8.24 13.33
C GLY A 63 -2.13 -6.83 12.93
N GLU A 64 -3.34 -6.68 12.41
CA GLU A 64 -3.95 -5.37 12.16
C GLU A 64 -5.18 -5.15 13.08
N PRO A 65 -5.02 -4.50 14.26
CA PRO A 65 -3.76 -4.00 14.84
C PRO A 65 -2.94 -5.09 15.56
N ALA A 66 -1.68 -4.77 15.84
CA ALA A 66 -0.81 -5.57 16.70
C ALA A 66 -1.34 -5.57 18.14
N LYS A 67 -1.01 -6.62 18.90
CA LYS A 67 -1.48 -6.77 20.29
C LYS A 67 -0.36 -7.15 21.24
N LEU A 68 -0.48 -6.69 22.48
CA LEU A 68 0.20 -7.25 23.64
C LEU A 68 -0.71 -8.32 24.26
N ALA A 69 -0.22 -9.54 24.43
CA ALA A 69 -0.85 -10.57 25.25
C ALA A 69 -0.02 -10.82 26.51
N VAL A 70 -0.68 -10.86 27.67
CA VAL A 70 -0.04 -11.09 28.97
C VAL A 70 -0.46 -12.45 29.51
N ILE A 71 0.51 -13.31 29.77
CA ILE A 71 0.29 -14.72 30.11
C ILE A 71 0.87 -15.01 31.48
N ASP A 72 0.10 -15.68 32.34
CA ASP A 72 0.62 -16.31 33.54
C ASP A 72 1.38 -17.59 33.16
N ILE A 73 2.66 -17.64 33.53
CA ILE A 73 3.57 -18.72 33.14
C ILE A 73 3.24 -20.04 33.86
N TRP A 74 2.65 -20.02 35.04
CA TRP A 74 2.40 -21.24 35.83
C TRP A 74 1.14 -21.97 35.39
N ASN A 75 0.06 -21.24 35.13
CA ASN A 75 -1.22 -21.85 34.78
C ASN A 75 -1.55 -21.77 33.27
N ASN A 76 -0.68 -21.16 32.47
CA ASN A 76 -0.84 -21.01 31.01
C ASN A 76 -2.08 -20.21 30.59
N GLN A 77 -2.51 -19.25 31.42
CA GLN A 77 -3.69 -18.43 31.13
C GLN A 77 -3.29 -17.04 30.65
N ILE A 78 -3.99 -16.56 29.62
CA ILE A 78 -3.99 -15.14 29.26
C ILE A 78 -4.74 -14.37 30.34
N ILE A 79 -4.10 -13.36 30.91
CA ILE A 79 -4.69 -12.49 31.92
C ILE A 79 -5.04 -11.09 31.40
N ASP A 80 -4.46 -10.67 30.28
CA ASP A 80 -4.81 -9.43 29.60
C ASP A 80 -4.40 -9.46 28.12
N ILE A 81 -5.13 -8.72 27.30
CA ILE A 81 -4.81 -8.46 25.89
C ILE A 81 -5.10 -6.99 25.60
N LYS A 82 -4.14 -6.28 24.99
CA LYS A 82 -4.27 -4.88 24.61
C LYS A 82 -3.90 -4.65 23.15
N ASP A 83 -4.70 -3.85 22.45
CA ASP A 83 -4.39 -3.39 21.09
C ASP A 83 -3.34 -2.29 21.14
N LEU A 84 -2.38 -2.33 20.22
CA LEU A 84 -1.28 -1.35 20.09
C LEU A 84 -1.64 -0.30 19.02
N GLY A 85 -2.81 0.31 19.16
CA GLY A 85 -3.23 1.44 18.33
C GLY A 85 -3.24 1.13 16.83
N LYS A 86 -2.47 1.91 16.06
CA LYS A 86 -2.35 1.78 14.59
C LYS A 86 -1.19 0.89 14.15
N ALA A 87 -0.45 0.31 15.10
CA ALA A 87 0.68 -0.54 14.79
C ALA A 87 0.21 -1.85 14.15
N ASN A 88 0.98 -2.35 13.19
CA ASN A 88 0.79 -3.66 12.59
C ASN A 88 1.73 -4.71 13.18
N ALA A 89 2.83 -4.28 13.83
CA ALA A 89 3.71 -5.13 14.61
C ALA A 89 4.41 -4.34 15.72
N ALA A 90 5.01 -5.05 16.67
CA ALA A 90 5.85 -4.47 17.71
C ALA A 90 7.14 -5.28 17.84
N TRP A 91 8.28 -4.69 17.49
CA TRP A 91 9.56 -5.39 17.42
C TRP A 91 10.32 -5.38 18.74
N ALA A 92 10.15 -4.31 19.52
CA ALA A 92 10.94 -4.08 20.72
C ALA A 92 10.10 -4.29 21.98
N ILE A 93 10.68 -4.97 22.97
CA ILE A 93 10.10 -5.13 24.30
C ILE A 93 11.20 -5.10 25.36
N GLU A 94 11.02 -4.32 26.41
CA GLU A 94 11.93 -4.26 27.55
C GLU A 94 11.14 -4.07 28.85
N ILE A 95 11.63 -4.59 29.97
CA ILE A 95 10.99 -4.50 31.28
C ILE A 95 11.88 -3.69 32.23
N GLY A 96 11.32 -2.61 32.76
CA GLY A 96 11.94 -1.81 33.81
C GLY A 96 11.76 -2.44 35.20
N GLU A 97 12.68 -2.12 36.11
CA GLU A 97 12.62 -2.54 37.53
C GLU A 97 11.39 -2.00 38.28
N ASP A 98 10.71 -0.99 37.73
CA ASP A 98 9.48 -0.39 38.23
C ASP A 98 8.20 -1.16 37.84
N GLY A 99 8.34 -2.25 37.07
CA GLY A 99 7.23 -3.05 36.58
C GLY A 99 6.54 -2.47 35.34
N LEU A 100 7.18 -1.52 34.64
CA LEU A 100 6.75 -1.07 33.33
C LEU A 100 7.35 -1.94 32.22
N VAL A 101 6.49 -2.38 31.31
CA VAL A 101 6.85 -3.07 30.08
C VAL A 101 6.83 -2.05 28.95
N TRP A 102 7.99 -1.74 28.39
CA TRP A 102 8.19 -0.80 27.30
C TRP A 102 8.08 -1.53 25.96
N ILE A 103 7.32 -0.97 25.03
CA ILE A 103 7.02 -1.63 23.74
C ILE A 103 7.23 -0.64 22.61
N GLY A 104 8.01 -1.05 21.61
CA GLY A 104 8.27 -0.25 20.40
C GLY A 104 7.58 -0.82 19.17
N THR A 105 6.90 0.05 18.41
CA THR A 105 5.96 -0.35 17.35
C THR A 105 6.35 0.07 15.94
N THR A 106 5.64 -0.50 14.95
CA THR A 106 5.71 -0.19 13.51
C THR A 106 4.32 -0.36 12.88
N PRO A 107 3.96 0.43 11.83
CA PRO A 107 4.74 1.43 11.11
C PRO A 107 4.67 2.85 11.70
N ASP A 108 3.99 3.02 12.83
CA ASP A 108 3.75 4.31 13.46
C ASP A 108 4.96 4.85 14.24
N GLU A 109 5.89 3.99 14.68
CA GLU A 109 7.06 4.33 15.51
C GLU A 109 6.67 4.89 16.89
N HIS A 110 5.64 4.31 17.51
CA HIS A 110 5.17 4.72 18.83
C HIS A 110 5.83 3.91 19.95
N LEU A 111 6.12 4.58 21.06
CA LEU A 111 6.54 3.95 22.30
C LEU A 111 5.33 3.79 23.22
N TYR A 112 5.08 2.56 23.68
CA TYR A 112 4.03 2.26 24.64
C TYR A 112 4.64 1.80 25.97
N THR A 113 3.91 2.00 27.06
CA THR A 113 4.18 1.38 28.36
C THR A 113 2.97 0.59 28.83
N TYR A 114 3.19 -0.64 29.28
CA TYR A 114 2.21 -1.44 29.99
C TYR A 114 2.66 -1.65 31.44
N ASN A 115 1.85 -1.23 32.40
CA ASN A 115 2.13 -1.46 33.81
C ASN A 115 1.63 -2.84 34.23
N MET A 116 2.54 -3.76 34.55
CA MET A 116 2.17 -5.16 34.84
C MET A 116 1.35 -5.37 36.12
N ASN A 117 1.30 -4.37 36.99
CA ASN A 117 0.59 -4.43 38.27
C ASN A 117 -0.82 -3.84 38.17
N SER A 118 -1.01 -2.76 37.41
CA SER A 118 -2.31 -2.10 37.21
C SER A 118 -3.02 -2.50 35.92
N GLN A 119 -2.33 -3.21 35.02
CA GLN A 119 -2.84 -3.66 33.72
C GLN A 119 -3.27 -2.52 32.78
N VAL A 120 -2.57 -1.38 32.90
CA VAL A 120 -2.82 -0.18 32.09
C VAL A 120 -1.77 -0.08 30.99
N LEU A 121 -2.22 -0.06 29.74
CA LEU A 121 -1.41 0.30 28.56
C LEU A 121 -1.56 1.81 28.30
N THR A 122 -0.44 2.48 28.06
CA THR A 122 -0.39 3.90 27.69
C THR A 122 0.44 4.07 26.42
N ASP A 123 -0.11 4.77 25.43
CA ASP A 123 0.63 5.25 24.25
C ASP A 123 1.32 6.57 24.61
N LEU A 124 2.65 6.60 24.57
CA LEU A 124 3.44 7.80 24.84
C LEU A 124 3.62 8.66 23.58
N GLY A 125 3.28 8.13 22.41
CA GLY A 125 3.34 8.81 21.13
C GLY A 125 4.55 8.43 20.26
N LYS A 126 4.61 9.05 19.09
CA LYS A 126 5.68 8.91 18.12
C LYS A 126 6.98 9.53 18.65
N VAL A 127 8.07 8.80 18.49
CA VAL A 127 9.39 9.18 19.02
C VAL A 127 10.02 10.35 18.27
N SER A 128 10.04 10.32 16.93
CA SER A 128 10.94 11.18 16.15
C SER A 128 10.39 11.60 14.77
N THR A 129 11.29 12.06 13.88
CA THR A 129 10.99 12.70 12.59
C THR A 129 9.97 11.94 11.71
N PRO A 130 9.27 12.62 10.77
CA PRO A 130 8.24 11.99 9.94
C PRO A 130 8.70 10.79 9.10
N SER A 131 10.00 10.63 8.85
CA SER A 131 10.53 9.51 8.05
C SER A 131 10.73 8.21 8.82
N ASN A 132 10.71 8.24 10.16
CA ASN A 132 10.83 7.02 10.95
C ASN A 132 9.48 6.30 11.06
N THR A 133 9.53 4.98 10.99
CA THR A 133 8.35 4.11 11.01
C THR A 133 8.51 2.94 11.98
N VAL A 134 9.70 2.71 12.55
CA VAL A 134 9.98 1.52 13.37
C VAL A 134 10.82 1.87 14.58
N ILE A 135 10.46 1.33 15.76
CA ILE A 135 11.36 1.16 16.90
C ILE A 135 11.81 -0.31 16.92
N TRP A 136 13.11 -0.54 16.72
CA TRP A 136 13.65 -1.89 16.53
C TRP A 136 14.01 -2.61 17.83
N ASP A 137 14.53 -1.86 18.79
CA ASP A 137 15.10 -2.42 20.01
C ASP A 137 15.10 -1.36 21.12
N LEU A 138 15.11 -1.83 22.38
CA LEU A 138 15.03 -1.00 23.58
C LEU A 138 16.05 -1.48 24.61
N ALA A 139 16.65 -0.55 25.35
CA ALA A 139 17.52 -0.87 26.49
C ALA A 139 17.16 0.02 27.68
N TYR A 140 17.00 -0.57 28.87
CA TYR A 140 16.58 0.14 30.07
C TYR A 140 17.78 0.60 30.93
N ASP A 141 17.72 1.84 31.41
CA ASP A 141 18.68 2.43 32.35
C ASP A 141 18.01 2.53 33.72
N SER A 142 18.27 1.56 34.60
CA SER A 142 17.61 1.51 35.90
C SER A 142 18.02 2.62 36.85
N LYS A 143 19.22 3.18 36.68
CA LYS A 143 19.73 4.28 37.50
C LYS A 143 18.94 5.58 37.27
N ASN A 144 18.64 5.88 36.00
CA ASN A 144 17.93 7.10 35.63
C ASN A 144 16.44 6.87 35.31
N LYS A 145 15.95 5.63 35.42
CA LYS A 145 14.57 5.23 35.11
C LYS A 145 14.13 5.70 33.73
N ARG A 146 14.98 5.44 32.74
CA ARG A 146 14.74 5.83 31.34
C ARG A 146 14.97 4.65 30.41
N VAL A 147 14.32 4.67 29.26
CA VAL A 147 14.57 3.72 28.18
C VAL A 147 15.31 4.40 27.05
N PHE A 148 16.26 3.70 26.44
CA PHE A 148 16.85 4.05 25.16
C PHE A 148 16.23 3.21 24.05
N GLY A 149 16.04 3.76 22.87
CA GLY A 149 15.57 3.00 21.71
C GLY A 149 16.16 3.46 20.40
N VAL A 150 16.14 2.58 19.40
CA VAL A 150 16.73 2.82 18.08
C VAL A 150 15.72 2.64 16.96
N THR A 151 15.84 3.46 15.91
CA THR A 151 14.77 3.62 14.91
C THR A 151 15.24 3.52 13.45
N SER A 152 14.27 3.42 12.53
CA SER A 152 14.47 3.49 11.07
C SER A 152 13.28 4.19 10.41
N TYR A 153 13.43 4.90 9.29
CA TYR A 153 14.57 4.99 8.36
C TYR A 153 15.53 6.18 8.55
N GLY A 154 15.39 6.94 9.62
CA GLY A 154 16.33 7.99 10.04
C GLY A 154 17.60 7.46 10.70
N GLY A 155 17.60 6.20 11.15
CA GLY A 155 18.75 5.56 11.80
C GLY A 155 19.14 6.22 13.10
N SER A 156 18.14 6.62 13.89
CA SER A 156 18.30 7.49 15.06
C SER A 156 18.25 6.72 16.38
N ILE A 157 18.68 7.38 17.45
CA ILE A 157 18.56 6.89 18.82
C ILE A 157 17.86 7.93 19.67
N PHE A 158 16.99 7.48 20.57
CA PHE A 158 16.26 8.34 21.49
C PHE A 158 16.37 7.82 22.92
N SER A 159 15.95 8.65 23.88
CA SER A 159 15.58 8.20 25.21
C SER A 159 14.25 8.76 25.66
N TYR A 160 13.63 8.10 26.64
CA TYR A 160 12.41 8.57 27.30
C TYR A 160 12.44 8.29 28.80
N ASN A 161 12.01 9.26 29.60
CA ASN A 161 11.49 9.08 30.96
C ASN A 161 10.37 10.09 31.24
N GLU A 162 9.60 9.88 32.30
CA GLU A 162 8.46 10.75 32.64
C GLU A 162 8.85 12.22 32.90
N LYS A 163 10.09 12.48 33.33
CA LYS A 163 10.55 13.82 33.70
C LYS A 163 10.96 14.65 32.48
N GLU A 164 11.63 14.03 31.53
CA GLU A 164 12.25 14.67 30.37
C GLU A 164 11.42 14.52 29.09
N GLY A 165 10.49 13.56 29.05
CA GLY A 165 9.80 13.19 27.82
C GLY A 165 10.77 12.55 26.81
N PHE A 166 10.46 12.66 25.52
CA PHE A 166 11.33 12.18 24.45
C PHE A 166 12.54 13.10 24.26
N VAL A 167 13.72 12.49 24.21
CA VAL A 167 14.97 13.14 23.81
C VAL A 167 15.52 12.41 22.60
N ASP A 168 15.49 13.06 21.43
CA ASP A 168 16.09 12.56 20.18
C ASP A 168 17.57 12.96 20.11
N PHE A 169 18.45 11.98 19.99
CA PHE A 169 19.89 12.19 19.84
C PHE A 169 20.37 12.18 18.38
N GLY A 170 19.42 12.05 17.44
CA GLY A 170 19.66 12.04 16.01
C GLY A 170 20.32 10.77 15.49
N GLN A 171 20.79 10.85 14.25
CA GLN A 171 21.33 9.71 13.53
C GLN A 171 22.60 9.14 14.20
N VAL A 172 22.64 7.82 14.35
CA VAL A 172 23.73 7.10 15.00
C VAL A 172 25.01 7.17 14.18
N MET A 173 24.90 6.94 12.87
CA MET A 173 26.00 6.96 11.92
C MET A 173 25.58 7.66 10.63
N LYS A 174 26.35 8.66 10.20
CA LYS A 174 26.01 9.49 9.03
C LYS A 174 25.72 8.64 7.79
N GLY A 175 24.56 8.87 7.17
CA GLY A 175 24.12 8.19 5.95
C GLY A 175 23.58 6.77 6.16
N ARG A 176 23.39 6.34 7.41
CA ARG A 176 22.84 5.02 7.75
C ARG A 176 21.40 5.14 8.24
N GLN A 177 20.51 4.41 7.58
CA GLN A 177 19.07 4.48 7.85
C GLN A 177 18.59 3.50 8.93
N PHE A 178 19.39 2.48 9.26
CA PHE A 178 18.98 1.42 10.17
C PHE A 178 19.86 1.36 11.43
N ALA A 179 19.42 2.00 12.51
CA ALA A 179 19.89 1.68 13.85
C ALA A 179 19.01 0.52 14.35
N ARG A 180 19.60 -0.66 14.50
CA ARG A 180 18.88 -1.94 14.50
C ARG A 180 18.79 -2.63 15.86
N SER A 181 19.76 -2.39 16.74
CA SER A 181 19.81 -2.95 18.09
C SER A 181 20.53 -2.00 19.04
N VAL A 182 20.21 -2.09 20.33
CA VAL A 182 20.84 -1.24 21.36
C VAL A 182 21.03 -2.02 22.66
N ALA A 183 22.19 -1.85 23.29
CA ALA A 183 22.44 -2.33 24.64
C ALA A 183 23.10 -1.23 25.47
N PHE A 184 22.72 -1.14 26.75
CA PHE A 184 23.24 -0.13 27.66
C PHE A 184 24.14 -0.76 28.73
N ASP A 185 25.39 -0.32 28.78
CA ASP A 185 26.30 -0.62 29.88
C ASP A 185 26.17 0.45 30.96
N GLN A 186 25.39 0.11 31.98
CA GLN A 186 25.10 0.99 33.11
C GLN A 186 26.33 1.30 33.98
N VAL A 187 27.32 0.40 34.04
CA VAL A 187 28.53 0.61 34.86
C VAL A 187 29.40 1.70 34.25
N ASN A 188 29.63 1.61 32.93
CA ASN A 188 30.50 2.56 32.24
C ASN A 188 29.75 3.79 31.70
N ASN A 189 28.41 3.75 31.64
CA ASN A 189 27.54 4.74 31.00
C ASN A 189 27.79 4.84 29.49
N VAL A 190 27.78 3.67 28.83
CA VAL A 190 28.09 3.49 27.41
C VAL A 190 26.91 2.81 26.72
N LEU A 191 26.55 3.30 25.53
CA LEU A 191 25.62 2.62 24.63
C LEU A 191 26.39 1.86 23.55
N TYR A 192 25.96 0.64 23.29
CA TYR A 192 26.36 -0.13 22.12
C TYR A 192 25.19 -0.16 21.15
N ILE A 193 25.43 0.26 19.91
CA ILE A 193 24.37 0.40 18.91
C ILE A 193 24.76 -0.37 17.66
N GLY A 194 23.92 -1.35 17.31
CA GLY A 194 24.04 -2.09 16.08
C GLY A 194 23.42 -1.32 14.92
N VAL A 195 24.12 -1.26 13.78
CA VAL A 195 23.68 -0.55 12.57
C VAL A 195 23.59 -1.53 11.40
N GLY A 196 22.75 -1.23 10.40
CA GLY A 196 22.70 -1.82 9.06
C GLY A 196 22.32 -0.76 8.00
N SER A 197 22.38 -1.00 6.69
CA SER A 197 23.10 -2.05 5.95
C SER A 197 24.17 -1.39 5.06
N PRO A 198 25.43 -1.86 5.06
CA PRO A 198 25.99 -2.95 5.88
C PRO A 198 26.17 -2.66 7.38
N ALA A 199 26.54 -3.70 8.12
CA ALA A 199 26.71 -3.73 9.57
C ALA A 199 27.80 -2.80 10.12
N ALA A 200 27.53 -2.19 11.28
CA ALA A 200 28.52 -1.50 12.12
C ALA A 200 28.11 -1.63 13.60
N LEU A 201 29.09 -1.53 14.52
CA LEU A 201 28.86 -1.54 15.97
C LEU A 201 29.40 -0.25 16.57
N ILE A 202 28.49 0.66 16.91
CA ILE A 202 28.86 1.97 17.47
C ILE A 202 28.89 1.88 18.99
N LYS A 203 30.08 2.07 19.57
CA LYS A 203 30.27 2.32 21.00
C LYS A 203 30.15 3.82 21.23
N TRP A 204 29.20 4.23 22.05
CA TRP A 204 28.96 5.62 22.38
C TRP A 204 29.09 5.87 23.88
N ASP A 205 30.14 6.58 24.27
CA ASP A 205 30.33 7.03 25.65
C ASP A 205 29.47 8.28 25.91
N LEU A 206 28.47 8.15 26.79
CA LEU A 206 27.53 9.22 27.10
C LEU A 206 28.12 10.33 27.98
N LYS A 207 29.27 10.10 28.62
CA LYS A 207 29.96 11.13 29.42
C LYS A 207 30.81 12.03 28.53
N THR A 208 31.54 11.44 27.59
CA THR A 208 32.45 12.18 26.69
C THR A 208 31.81 12.54 25.35
N ASN A 209 30.66 11.96 25.05
CA ASN A 209 29.95 12.05 23.77
C ASN A 209 30.75 11.52 22.56
N VAL A 210 31.72 10.62 22.79
CA VAL A 210 32.52 10.01 21.73
C VAL A 210 31.81 8.79 21.16
N LYS A 211 31.64 8.76 19.83
CA LYS A 211 31.11 7.62 19.07
C LYS A 211 32.24 6.95 18.26
N GLU A 212 32.43 5.65 18.42
CA GLU A 212 33.45 4.86 17.74
C GLU A 212 32.85 3.60 17.12
N ASN A 213 33.21 3.26 15.88
CA ASN A 213 32.85 1.97 15.30
C ASN A 213 33.89 0.92 15.71
N ILE A 214 33.48 -0.03 16.53
CA ILE A 214 34.36 -1.08 17.09
C ILE A 214 34.17 -2.45 16.41
N LEU A 215 33.41 -2.52 15.30
CA LEU A 215 33.19 -3.77 14.57
C LEU A 215 34.45 -4.18 13.77
N PRO A 216 34.96 -5.43 13.88
CA PRO A 216 36.08 -5.89 13.09
C PRO A 216 35.77 -5.89 11.59
N LEU A 217 36.78 -5.61 10.77
CA LEU A 217 36.62 -5.43 9.33
C LEU A 217 36.02 -6.67 8.63
N GLU A 218 36.35 -7.87 9.11
CA GLU A 218 35.80 -9.14 8.59
C GLU A 218 34.27 -9.27 8.70
N TYR A 219 33.63 -8.55 9.62
CA TYR A 219 32.18 -8.53 9.79
C TYR A 219 31.51 -7.31 9.14
N SER A 220 32.28 -6.39 8.55
CA SER A 220 31.78 -5.14 7.96
C SER A 220 30.86 -5.34 6.75
N GLN A 221 30.83 -6.53 6.14
CA GLN A 221 29.95 -6.85 5.01
C GLN A 221 28.67 -7.59 5.44
N MET A 222 28.49 -7.84 6.74
CA MET A 222 27.24 -8.42 7.25
C MET A 222 26.07 -7.45 7.02
N SER A 223 24.84 -7.96 6.95
CA SER A 223 23.66 -7.13 6.66
C SER A 223 23.34 -6.13 7.77
N SER A 224 23.29 -6.59 9.02
CA SER A 224 23.03 -5.78 10.21
C SER A 224 23.43 -6.54 11.49
N ILE A 225 23.60 -5.79 12.58
CA ILE A 225 23.65 -6.34 13.95
C ILE A 225 22.21 -6.37 14.48
N HIS A 226 21.67 -7.58 14.58
CA HIS A 226 20.25 -7.83 14.87
C HIS A 226 19.89 -7.63 16.34
N HIS A 227 20.80 -7.97 17.26
CA HIS A 227 20.56 -7.88 18.70
C HIS A 227 21.88 -7.76 19.46
N LEU A 228 21.82 -7.05 20.58
CA LEU A 228 22.94 -6.77 21.48
C LEU A 228 22.48 -7.02 22.91
N GLU A 229 23.33 -7.67 23.72
CA GLU A 229 23.04 -7.90 25.13
C GLU A 229 24.30 -7.69 25.97
N VAL A 230 24.20 -6.92 27.06
CA VAL A 230 25.31 -6.71 28.01
C VAL A 230 25.09 -7.57 29.23
N VAL A 231 26.01 -8.52 29.48
CA VAL A 231 25.97 -9.40 30.65
C VAL A 231 27.33 -9.41 31.33
N ASP A 232 27.41 -8.97 32.59
CA ASP A 232 28.59 -9.10 33.45
C ASP A 232 29.91 -8.63 32.81
N GLY A 233 29.90 -7.41 32.23
CA GLY A 233 31.07 -6.83 31.56
C GLY A 233 31.42 -7.49 30.21
N ARG A 234 30.48 -8.25 29.63
CA ARG A 234 30.55 -8.80 28.28
C ARG A 234 29.43 -8.21 27.43
N LEU A 235 29.72 -7.97 26.16
CA LEU A 235 28.73 -7.66 25.14
C LEU A 235 28.62 -8.87 24.20
N PHE A 236 27.40 -9.38 24.03
CA PHE A 236 27.06 -10.44 23.09
C PHE A 236 26.41 -9.82 21.84
N ILE A 237 26.94 -10.15 20.66
CA ILE A 237 26.59 -9.49 19.40
C ILE A 237 26.05 -10.52 18.42
N LYS A 238 24.75 -10.40 18.09
CA LYS A 238 24.07 -11.28 17.12
C LYS A 238 23.95 -10.57 15.77
N PHE A 239 24.41 -11.22 14.70
CA PHE A 239 24.15 -10.75 13.34
C PHE A 239 22.86 -11.33 12.76
N GLU A 240 22.24 -10.56 11.90
CA GLU A 240 21.06 -10.98 11.16
C GLU A 240 21.37 -12.16 10.22
N GLY A 241 20.54 -13.20 10.27
CA GLY A 241 20.62 -14.36 9.38
C GLY A 241 21.88 -15.23 9.53
N LYS A 242 22.73 -15.01 10.56
CA LYS A 242 23.94 -15.81 10.79
C LYS A 242 23.83 -16.65 12.07
N PRO A 243 24.22 -17.94 12.05
CA PRO A 243 24.16 -18.81 13.22
C PRO A 243 25.37 -18.62 14.15
N LEU A 244 25.70 -17.38 14.49
CA LEU A 244 26.79 -17.07 15.42
C LEU A 244 26.47 -15.87 16.32
N ILE A 245 27.11 -15.84 17.49
CA ILE A 245 27.15 -14.71 18.43
C ILE A 245 28.61 -14.41 18.77
N LEU A 246 29.02 -13.14 18.65
CA LEU A 246 30.36 -12.72 19.12
C LEU A 246 30.31 -12.30 20.58
N GLN A 247 31.34 -12.68 21.33
CA GLN A 247 31.58 -12.18 22.68
C GLN A 247 32.68 -11.13 22.68
N TYR A 248 32.35 -9.94 23.17
CA TYR A 248 33.28 -8.83 23.39
C TYR A 248 33.43 -8.55 24.89
N GLU A 249 34.66 -8.51 25.39
CA GLU A 249 34.97 -8.11 26.76
C GLU A 249 35.13 -6.59 26.84
N ILE A 250 34.25 -5.95 27.60
CA ILE A 250 34.13 -4.49 27.66
C ILE A 250 35.37 -3.86 28.30
N ASN A 251 35.84 -4.40 29.42
CA ASN A 251 36.94 -3.81 30.18
C ASN A 251 38.28 -3.89 29.45
N SER A 252 38.53 -4.96 28.70
CA SER A 252 39.78 -5.14 27.94
C SER A 252 39.68 -4.64 26.49
N ASN A 253 38.47 -4.25 26.05
CA ASN A 253 38.11 -3.90 24.68
C ASN A 253 38.52 -4.98 23.65
N LYS A 254 38.30 -6.25 23.96
CA LYS A 254 38.72 -7.38 23.10
C LYS A 254 37.56 -8.28 22.71
N TYR A 255 37.56 -8.70 21.45
CA TYR A 255 36.78 -9.86 21.02
C TYR A 255 37.43 -11.12 21.58
N VAL A 256 36.65 -11.92 22.31
CA VAL A 256 37.15 -13.08 23.05
C VAL A 256 36.89 -14.37 22.29
N GLN A 257 35.65 -14.56 21.82
CA GLN A 257 35.21 -15.83 21.24
C GLN A 257 34.01 -15.63 20.31
N THR A 258 33.83 -16.58 19.38
CA THR A 258 32.59 -16.76 18.62
C THR A 258 31.85 -18.01 19.09
N ILE A 259 30.55 -17.89 19.32
CA ILE A 259 29.65 -18.98 19.72
C ILE A 259 28.78 -19.34 18.52
N GLU A 260 28.73 -20.62 18.13
CA GLU A 260 27.76 -21.10 17.14
C GLU A 260 26.37 -21.14 17.80
N ALA A 261 25.47 -20.24 17.37
CA ALA A 261 24.18 -20.01 18.01
C ALA A 261 23.14 -19.48 17.02
N ASP A 262 21.93 -20.06 17.06
CA ASP A 262 20.78 -19.65 16.24
C ASP A 262 19.73 -18.84 17.01
N SER A 263 19.86 -18.73 18.34
CA SER A 263 19.00 -17.87 19.16
C SER A 263 19.07 -16.40 18.76
N ILE A 264 18.01 -15.65 19.10
CA ILE A 264 17.95 -14.19 18.89
C ILE A 264 19.05 -13.44 19.67
N GLY A 265 19.46 -14.00 20.80
CA GLY A 265 20.43 -13.44 21.74
C GLY A 265 20.85 -14.47 22.78
N VAL A 266 21.16 -13.99 23.98
CA VAL A 266 21.51 -14.80 25.15
C VAL A 266 20.57 -14.47 26.32
N SER A 267 20.45 -15.37 27.29
CA SER A 267 19.71 -15.07 28.52
C SER A 267 20.47 -14.08 29.42
N PRO A 268 19.80 -13.49 30.42
CA PRO A 268 20.47 -12.88 31.57
C PRO A 268 21.42 -13.85 32.28
N LYS A 269 22.31 -13.29 33.12
CA LYS A 269 23.24 -14.07 33.95
C LYS A 269 22.47 -14.99 34.91
N ILE A 270 22.87 -16.25 34.96
CA ILE A 270 22.41 -17.18 35.99
C ILE A 270 22.95 -16.72 37.35
N LYS A 271 22.06 -16.56 38.34
CA LYS A 271 22.44 -16.14 39.68
C LYS A 271 23.57 -17.01 40.25
N ASP A 272 24.59 -16.35 40.82
CA ASP A 272 25.79 -16.95 41.42
C ASP A 272 26.66 -17.80 40.48
N GLU A 273 26.45 -17.72 39.16
CA GLU A 273 27.22 -18.45 38.15
C GLU A 273 27.69 -17.53 37.03
N ASN A 274 28.88 -17.76 36.48
CA ASN A 274 29.37 -17.01 35.32
C ASN A 274 28.86 -17.63 34.02
N SER A 275 27.53 -17.76 33.89
CA SER A 275 26.92 -18.49 32.78
C SER A 275 25.62 -17.86 32.27
N ILE A 276 25.36 -18.06 30.98
CA ILE A 276 24.15 -17.67 30.24
C ILE A 276 23.59 -18.87 29.46
N PHE A 277 22.40 -18.72 28.89
CA PHE A 277 21.82 -19.69 27.95
C PHE A 277 21.71 -19.12 26.54
N TYR A 278 21.78 -20.02 25.56
CA TYR A 278 21.51 -19.74 24.14
C TYR A 278 20.94 -21.01 23.46
N SER A 279 20.50 -20.92 22.20
CA SER A 279 20.12 -22.10 21.41
C SER A 279 21.02 -22.29 20.19
N ASN A 280 21.18 -23.54 19.78
CA ASN A 280 21.74 -23.90 18.48
C ASN A 280 21.14 -25.21 17.98
N LYS A 281 20.74 -25.26 16.70
CA LYS A 281 20.24 -26.46 16.00
C LYS A 281 19.13 -27.18 16.78
N GLY A 282 18.21 -26.40 17.35
CA GLY A 282 17.05 -26.93 18.08
C GLY A 282 17.33 -27.41 19.51
N SER A 283 18.50 -27.13 20.09
CA SER A 283 18.80 -27.45 21.49
C SER A 283 19.27 -26.21 22.26
N LEU A 284 18.98 -26.19 23.57
CA LEU A 284 19.51 -25.20 24.50
C LEU A 284 20.93 -25.57 24.95
N TYR A 285 21.73 -24.55 25.19
CA TYR A 285 23.10 -24.66 25.69
C TYR A 285 23.30 -23.70 26.84
N LYS A 286 24.03 -24.13 27.86
CA LYS A 286 24.54 -23.28 28.93
C LYS A 286 25.99 -22.93 28.62
N TYR A 287 26.33 -21.66 28.64
CA TYR A 287 27.66 -21.17 28.31
C TYR A 287 28.32 -20.49 29.49
N ASN A 288 29.52 -20.94 29.88
CA ASN A 288 30.37 -20.23 30.81
C ASN A 288 31.28 -19.27 30.05
N TYR A 289 31.07 -17.96 30.23
CA TYR A 289 31.75 -16.90 29.47
C TYR A 289 33.14 -16.51 30.01
N LEU A 290 33.59 -17.15 31.10
CA LEU A 290 34.97 -17.04 31.58
C LEU A 290 35.83 -18.20 31.07
N SER A 291 35.32 -19.44 31.14
CA SER A 291 36.04 -20.63 30.67
C SER A 291 35.81 -20.94 29.19
N ASN A 292 34.93 -20.18 28.52
CA ASN A 292 34.52 -20.37 27.13
C ASN A 292 33.98 -21.78 26.83
N HIS A 293 33.23 -22.36 27.76
CA HIS A 293 32.73 -23.73 27.68
C HIS A 293 31.20 -23.76 27.55
N SER A 294 30.70 -24.46 26.52
CA SER A 294 29.27 -24.72 26.33
C SER A 294 28.90 -26.14 26.75
N GLU A 295 27.91 -26.27 27.63
CA GLU A 295 27.25 -27.52 27.99
C GLU A 295 25.91 -27.63 27.26
N LYS A 296 25.71 -28.71 26.49
CA LYS A 296 24.43 -28.98 25.84
C LYS A 296 23.40 -29.43 26.88
N ILE A 297 22.24 -28.79 26.89
CA ILE A 297 21.11 -29.19 27.74
C ILE A 297 20.27 -30.24 27.02
N ASN A 298 19.80 -31.25 27.75
CA ASN A 298 18.83 -32.21 27.24
C ASN A 298 17.47 -31.51 27.00
N SER A 299 17.30 -31.02 25.78
CA SER A 299 16.20 -30.15 25.36
C SER A 299 15.93 -30.33 23.87
N ASP A 300 14.68 -30.12 23.48
CA ASP A 300 14.24 -30.18 22.08
C ASP A 300 13.31 -29.00 21.79
N LEU A 301 13.79 -28.08 20.94
CA LEU A 301 13.04 -26.95 20.43
C LEU A 301 12.33 -27.28 19.10
N TYR A 302 12.23 -28.57 18.76
CA TYR A 302 11.62 -29.12 17.55
C TYR A 302 12.16 -28.43 16.29
N GLY A 303 13.48 -28.40 16.18
CA GLY A 303 14.21 -27.82 15.05
C GLY A 303 14.15 -26.29 14.93
N SER A 304 13.65 -25.57 15.93
CA SER A 304 13.58 -24.10 15.92
C SER A 304 14.55 -23.44 16.88
N SER A 305 14.84 -22.16 16.66
CA SER A 305 15.66 -21.35 17.56
C SER A 305 14.84 -20.76 18.71
N ALA A 306 15.53 -20.40 19.80
CA ALA A 306 14.97 -19.61 20.87
C ALA A 306 14.87 -18.14 20.44
N VAL A 307 13.65 -17.61 20.42
CA VAL A 307 13.34 -16.21 20.03
C VAL A 307 13.07 -15.30 21.22
N SER A 308 13.10 -15.84 22.44
CA SER A 308 13.24 -15.10 23.69
C SER A 308 13.90 -16.00 24.73
N LEU A 309 14.70 -15.45 25.65
CA LEU A 309 15.41 -16.22 26.69
C LEU A 309 15.46 -15.42 28.00
N ASP A 310 14.59 -15.74 28.95
CA ASP A 310 14.48 -15.00 30.21
C ASP A 310 14.62 -15.92 31.42
N LEU A 311 15.05 -15.36 32.56
CA LEU A 311 15.10 -16.06 33.85
C LEU A 311 13.99 -15.56 34.75
N ILE A 312 13.24 -16.49 35.35
CA ILE A 312 12.22 -16.18 36.36
C ILE A 312 12.47 -16.98 37.65
N PRO A 313 12.03 -16.49 38.82
CA PRO A 313 12.12 -17.24 40.06
C PRO A 313 11.42 -18.59 39.95
N SER A 314 12.03 -19.64 40.51
CA SER A 314 11.43 -20.96 40.64
C SER A 314 11.18 -21.32 42.10
N SER A 315 10.15 -22.15 42.34
CA SER A 315 9.94 -22.80 43.63
C SER A 315 11.05 -23.81 44.00
N SER A 316 11.90 -24.20 43.05
CA SER A 316 13.03 -25.14 43.28
C SER A 316 14.30 -24.48 43.85
N GLY A 317 14.30 -23.15 44.04
CA GLY A 317 15.38 -22.40 44.69
C GLY A 317 16.44 -21.82 43.75
N LYS A 318 16.57 -22.30 42.51
CA LYS A 318 17.30 -21.63 41.41
C LYS A 318 16.32 -21.11 40.37
N ASP A 319 16.67 -20.06 39.65
CA ASP A 319 15.83 -19.52 38.58
C ASP A 319 15.52 -20.59 37.51
N MET A 320 14.40 -20.38 36.82
CA MET A 320 13.97 -21.19 35.69
C MET A 320 14.17 -20.37 34.41
N LEU A 321 14.77 -20.99 33.39
CA LEU A 321 14.84 -20.40 32.06
C LEU A 321 13.51 -20.59 31.34
N VAL A 322 12.99 -19.55 30.72
CA VAL A 322 11.75 -19.58 29.93
C VAL A 322 11.91 -18.84 28.60
N GLY A 323 11.08 -19.17 27.62
CA GLY A 323 11.06 -18.44 26.37
C GLY A 323 10.23 -19.11 25.27
N LEU A 324 10.29 -18.52 24.07
CA LEU A 324 9.62 -19.03 22.89
C LEU A 324 10.57 -19.76 21.93
N ALA A 325 10.11 -20.88 21.39
CA ALA A 325 10.76 -21.63 20.32
C ALA A 325 10.08 -21.32 18.97
N GLY A 326 10.64 -20.38 18.22
CA GLY A 326 10.01 -19.78 17.04
C GLY A 326 8.71 -19.04 17.35
N ASN A 327 8.00 -18.61 16.30
CA ASN A 327 6.98 -17.56 16.44
C ASN A 327 5.54 -18.08 16.56
N LYS A 328 5.34 -19.39 16.73
CA LYS A 328 4.01 -20.03 16.77
C LYS A 328 3.46 -20.22 18.18
N GLY A 329 4.02 -19.53 19.18
CA GLY A 329 3.59 -19.67 20.58
C GLY A 329 4.04 -20.96 21.28
N ARG A 330 5.07 -21.67 20.77
CA ARG A 330 5.70 -22.78 21.50
C ARG A 330 6.54 -22.22 22.63
N PHE A 331 6.07 -22.38 23.86
CA PHE A 331 6.72 -21.88 25.06
C PHE A 331 7.48 -23.00 25.76
N TYR A 332 8.77 -22.79 26.00
CA TYR A 332 9.60 -23.73 26.74
C TYR A 332 9.93 -23.20 28.14
N SER A 333 10.23 -24.13 29.03
CA SER A 333 10.77 -23.87 30.36
C SER A 333 11.84 -24.90 30.70
N PHE A 334 12.92 -24.47 31.34
CA PHE A 334 13.97 -25.32 31.84
C PHE A 334 14.28 -24.99 33.31
N ASP A 335 13.93 -25.92 34.21
CA ASP A 335 14.29 -25.84 35.62
C ASP A 335 15.78 -26.16 35.79
N ILE A 336 16.55 -25.16 36.19
CA ILE A 336 18.01 -25.25 36.28
C ILE A 336 18.45 -26.21 37.39
N GLN A 337 17.74 -26.22 38.53
CA GLN A 337 18.08 -27.06 39.67
C GLN A 337 17.80 -28.53 39.36
N ASN A 338 16.62 -28.82 38.82
CA ASN A 338 16.16 -30.19 38.54
C ASN A 338 16.60 -30.72 37.17
N LYS A 339 17.24 -29.87 36.34
CA LYS A 339 17.63 -30.16 34.95
C LYS A 339 16.45 -30.67 34.10
N LYS A 340 15.26 -30.11 34.31
CA LYS A 340 14.02 -30.56 33.67
C LYS A 340 13.57 -29.57 32.59
N PHE A 341 13.59 -30.01 31.34
CA PHE A 341 13.01 -29.28 30.21
C PHE A 341 11.52 -29.61 30.05
N SER A 342 10.72 -28.64 29.60
CA SER A 342 9.32 -28.82 29.24
C SER A 342 8.94 -27.84 28.13
N MET A 343 7.99 -28.23 27.29
CA MET A 343 7.44 -27.39 26.24
C MET A 343 5.91 -27.50 26.23
N ARG A 344 5.24 -26.38 25.95
CA ARG A 344 3.79 -26.31 25.77
C ARG A 344 3.43 -25.27 24.70
N MET A 345 2.18 -25.29 24.26
CA MET A 345 1.62 -24.24 23.43
C MET A 345 0.94 -23.19 24.30
N LEU A 346 1.21 -21.91 24.05
CA LEU A 346 0.41 -20.82 24.59
C LEU A 346 -0.93 -20.74 23.83
N GLU A 347 -2.03 -20.53 24.56
CA GLU A 347 -3.38 -20.39 24.00
C GLU A 347 -3.61 -18.96 23.46
N LEU A 348 -2.78 -18.53 22.51
CA LEU A 348 -2.82 -17.17 21.96
C LEU A 348 -3.85 -17.04 20.83
N PRO A 349 -4.64 -15.95 20.79
CA PRO A 349 -5.56 -15.73 19.69
C PRO A 349 -4.81 -15.41 18.39
N PRO A 350 -5.22 -15.98 17.24
CA PRO A 350 -4.69 -15.56 15.96
C PRO A 350 -5.10 -14.11 15.67
N GLN A 351 -4.31 -13.42 14.85
CA GLN A 351 -4.51 -12.02 14.53
C GLN A 351 -4.89 -11.83 13.07
N ALA A 352 -5.72 -10.82 12.80
CA ALA A 352 -6.06 -10.42 11.45
C ALA A 352 -4.79 -10.03 10.67
N VAL A 353 -4.67 -10.53 9.45
CA VAL A 353 -3.56 -10.27 8.53
C VAL A 353 -4.08 -9.42 7.38
N GLU A 354 -3.28 -8.46 6.94
CA GLU A 354 -3.55 -7.66 5.74
C GLU A 354 -3.88 -8.58 4.55
N ILE A 355 -4.94 -8.28 3.82
CA ILE A 355 -5.29 -9.00 2.61
C ILE A 355 -4.43 -8.45 1.47
N TYR A 356 -3.53 -9.29 0.93
CA TYR A 356 -2.67 -8.95 -0.19
C TYR A 356 -3.44 -8.91 -1.52
N LYS A 357 -4.29 -9.92 -1.78
CA LYS A 357 -5.12 -10.03 -2.98
C LYS A 357 -6.45 -10.68 -2.64
N ILE A 358 -7.49 -10.23 -3.33
CA ILE A 358 -8.74 -10.98 -3.48
C ILE A 358 -8.91 -11.46 -4.92
N GLY A 359 -9.74 -12.47 -5.10
CA GLY A 359 -10.10 -12.97 -6.42
C GLY A 359 -11.42 -13.73 -6.41
N ASN A 360 -11.97 -13.98 -7.59
CA ASN A 360 -13.17 -14.79 -7.73
C ASN A 360 -12.85 -16.23 -7.36
N GLY A 361 -13.61 -16.76 -6.42
CA GLY A 361 -13.63 -18.15 -6.04
C GLY A 361 -14.75 -18.93 -6.74
N PRO A 362 -14.78 -20.25 -6.51
CA PRO A 362 -15.80 -21.15 -7.05
C PRO A 362 -17.20 -20.76 -6.55
N ASN A 363 -18.21 -20.92 -7.40
CA ASN A 363 -19.62 -20.64 -7.09
C ASN A 363 -19.87 -19.21 -6.55
N GLY A 364 -19.05 -18.23 -6.95
CA GLY A 364 -19.18 -16.84 -6.49
C GLY A 364 -18.64 -16.57 -5.08
N SER A 365 -17.94 -17.54 -4.48
CA SER A 365 -17.15 -17.28 -3.28
C SER A 365 -16.03 -16.28 -3.55
N ILE A 366 -15.50 -15.66 -2.51
CA ILE A 366 -14.42 -14.67 -2.61
C ILE A 366 -13.17 -15.23 -1.95
N PHE A 367 -12.10 -15.35 -2.72
CA PHE A 367 -10.79 -15.70 -2.21
C PHE A 367 -10.11 -14.48 -1.61
N SER A 368 -9.47 -14.64 -0.45
CA SER A 368 -8.65 -13.62 0.19
C SER A 368 -7.32 -14.23 0.62
N SER A 369 -6.21 -13.71 0.07
CA SER A 369 -4.87 -14.17 0.41
C SER A 369 -4.22 -13.22 1.40
N GLY A 370 -3.73 -13.76 2.53
CA GLY A 370 -3.03 -12.97 3.53
C GLY A 370 -1.62 -12.62 3.07
N PHE A 371 -1.18 -11.40 3.38
CA PHE A 371 0.18 -10.96 3.12
C PHE A 371 1.19 -11.79 3.92
N ILE A 372 2.15 -12.42 3.23
CA ILE A 372 3.28 -13.19 3.80
C ILE A 372 2.89 -14.45 4.62
N SER A 373 1.66 -14.57 5.14
CA SER A 373 1.24 -15.64 6.06
C SER A 373 1.04 -17.01 5.43
N GLY A 374 0.93 -17.11 4.10
CA GLY A 374 0.69 -18.38 3.40
C GLY A 374 -0.67 -19.01 3.74
N SER A 375 -1.68 -18.16 3.93
CA SER A 375 -3.07 -18.58 4.18
C SER A 375 -4.01 -17.99 3.13
N LEU A 376 -4.98 -18.80 2.71
CA LEU A 376 -6.03 -18.43 1.76
C LEU A 376 -7.39 -18.63 2.43
N SER A 377 -8.16 -17.57 2.57
CA SER A 377 -9.53 -17.62 3.05
C SER A 377 -10.51 -17.65 1.90
N ILE A 378 -11.60 -18.40 2.06
CA ILE A 378 -12.71 -18.50 1.13
C ILE A 378 -13.97 -18.02 1.86
N TYR A 379 -14.53 -16.90 1.43
CA TYR A 379 -15.80 -16.36 1.93
C TYR A 379 -16.93 -16.79 1.00
N ASP A 380 -18.00 -17.35 1.56
CA ASP A 380 -19.22 -17.69 0.81
C ASP A 380 -20.29 -16.61 1.05
N PRO A 381 -20.64 -15.79 0.03
CA PRO A 381 -21.68 -14.76 0.16
C PRO A 381 -23.07 -15.27 0.51
N LEU A 382 -23.40 -16.53 0.19
CA LEU A 382 -24.71 -17.13 0.45
C LEU A 382 -24.86 -17.52 1.92
N THR A 383 -23.86 -18.21 2.48
CA THR A 383 -23.89 -18.66 3.88
C THR A 383 -23.31 -17.65 4.85
N LYS A 384 -22.52 -16.68 4.35
CA LYS A 384 -21.70 -15.73 5.11
C LYS A 384 -20.61 -16.39 5.95
N GLU A 385 -20.26 -17.63 5.63
CA GLU A 385 -19.19 -18.37 6.29
C GLU A 385 -17.85 -18.09 5.63
N ARG A 386 -16.78 -18.16 6.42
CA ARG A 386 -15.40 -18.05 5.95
C ARG A 386 -14.59 -19.27 6.37
N TYR A 387 -13.75 -19.74 5.48
CA TYR A 387 -12.90 -20.90 5.69
C TYR A 387 -11.44 -20.56 5.36
N THR A 388 -10.57 -20.56 6.37
CA THR A 388 -9.14 -20.31 6.17
C THR A 388 -8.39 -21.61 5.97
N ASN A 389 -7.66 -21.68 4.86
CA ASN A 389 -6.85 -22.82 4.49
C ASN A 389 -5.36 -22.46 4.51
N THR A 390 -4.54 -23.36 5.04
CA THR A 390 -3.09 -23.16 5.19
C THR A 390 -2.28 -24.00 4.21
N GLY A 391 -1.02 -23.61 3.99
CA GLY A 391 -0.03 -24.40 3.25
C GLY A 391 0.05 -24.09 1.75
N ILE A 392 -0.75 -23.12 1.30
CA ILE A 392 -0.59 -22.46 0.00
C ILE A 392 0.15 -21.14 0.21
N GLY A 393 1.05 -20.77 -0.69
CA GLY A 393 1.75 -19.48 -0.60
C GLY A 393 0.84 -18.28 -0.86
N GLN A 394 1.46 -17.11 -1.03
CA GLN A 394 0.74 -15.88 -1.38
C GLN A 394 0.13 -16.02 -2.78
N MET A 395 -1.18 -15.85 -2.89
CA MET A 395 -1.89 -15.85 -4.17
C MET A 395 -1.64 -14.54 -4.90
N GLU A 396 -1.26 -14.63 -6.17
CA GLU A 396 -1.08 -13.47 -7.05
C GLU A 396 -2.29 -13.26 -7.98
N ALA A 397 -2.86 -14.36 -8.46
CA ALA A 397 -4.04 -14.38 -9.30
C ALA A 397 -4.80 -15.70 -9.11
N ALA A 398 -6.10 -15.68 -9.40
CA ALA A 398 -6.92 -16.87 -9.51
C ALA A 398 -7.88 -16.73 -10.68
N THR A 399 -8.18 -17.85 -11.34
CA THR A 399 -9.26 -17.93 -12.33
C THR A 399 -10.03 -19.22 -12.11
N PHE A 400 -11.28 -19.24 -12.55
CA PHE A 400 -12.12 -20.43 -12.53
C PHE A 400 -12.35 -20.91 -13.96
N ALA A 401 -12.36 -22.23 -14.15
CA ALA A 401 -12.75 -22.87 -15.39
C ALA A 401 -13.14 -24.32 -15.15
N ASN A 402 -14.18 -24.82 -15.84
CA ASN A 402 -14.59 -26.22 -15.82
C ASN A 402 -14.78 -26.78 -14.41
N ASP A 403 -15.50 -26.05 -13.55
CA ASP A 403 -15.74 -26.40 -12.15
C ASP A 403 -14.49 -26.51 -11.25
N GLN A 404 -13.36 -25.96 -11.70
CA GLN A 404 -12.09 -25.96 -10.98
C GLN A 404 -11.55 -24.54 -10.81
N ALA A 405 -10.98 -24.26 -9.64
CA ALA A 405 -10.21 -23.04 -9.42
C ALA A 405 -8.73 -23.29 -9.73
N PHE A 406 -8.11 -22.35 -10.42
CA PHE A 406 -6.68 -22.33 -10.69
C PHE A 406 -6.05 -21.15 -9.96
N ILE A 407 -5.10 -21.44 -9.08
CA ILE A 407 -4.53 -20.46 -8.15
C ILE A 407 -3.04 -20.31 -8.46
N GLY A 408 -2.65 -19.10 -8.85
CA GLY A 408 -1.26 -18.72 -9.09
C GLY A 408 -0.60 -18.21 -7.81
N VAL A 409 0.53 -18.80 -7.44
CA VAL A 409 1.15 -18.65 -6.12
C VAL A 409 2.62 -18.26 -6.22
N TYR A 410 3.00 -17.25 -5.42
CA TYR A 410 4.37 -16.84 -5.16
C TYR A 410 5.00 -17.66 -4.02
N PRO A 411 6.30 -18.02 -4.08
CA PRO A 411 7.26 -17.80 -5.17
C PRO A 411 7.29 -18.91 -6.23
N SER A 412 8.14 -18.70 -7.24
CA SER A 412 8.46 -19.67 -8.32
C SER A 412 7.31 -19.96 -9.29
N SER A 413 6.36 -19.02 -9.39
CA SER A 413 5.20 -19.10 -10.29
C SER A 413 4.51 -20.48 -10.29
N LYS A 414 4.15 -20.94 -9.09
CA LYS A 414 3.48 -22.23 -8.89
C LYS A 414 2.00 -22.08 -9.22
N ILE A 415 1.47 -22.98 -10.03
CA ILE A 415 0.06 -23.02 -10.39
C ILE A 415 -0.59 -24.24 -9.75
N PHE A 416 -1.63 -24.00 -8.95
CA PHE A 416 -2.39 -25.02 -8.25
C PHE A 416 -3.78 -25.17 -8.87
N GLN A 417 -4.27 -26.40 -8.92
CA GLN A 417 -5.66 -26.73 -9.21
C GLN A 417 -6.37 -27.09 -7.90
N PHE A 418 -7.57 -26.53 -7.70
CA PHE A 418 -8.42 -26.77 -6.55
C PHE A 418 -9.84 -27.12 -6.99
N ASN A 419 -10.35 -28.24 -6.50
CA ASN A 419 -11.75 -28.62 -6.63
C ASN A 419 -12.52 -28.21 -5.36
N PRO A 420 -13.48 -27.26 -5.44
CA PRO A 420 -14.26 -26.83 -4.28
C PRO A 420 -15.13 -27.92 -3.67
N ASN A 421 -15.48 -28.95 -4.44
CA ASN A 421 -16.34 -30.04 -3.98
C ASN A 421 -15.54 -31.15 -3.27
N GLN A 422 -14.26 -30.93 -3.00
CA GLN A 422 -13.38 -31.84 -2.28
C GLN A 422 -12.72 -31.12 -1.08
N PRO A 423 -12.42 -31.83 0.01
CA PRO A 423 -11.81 -31.21 1.18
C PRO A 423 -10.43 -30.63 0.86
N TRP A 424 -10.04 -29.58 1.60
CA TRP A 424 -8.71 -29.00 1.49
C TRP A 424 -7.67 -29.89 2.17
N LEU A 425 -6.80 -30.50 1.38
CA LEU A 425 -5.65 -31.28 1.82
C LEU A 425 -4.47 -30.98 0.90
N MET A 426 -3.53 -30.15 1.38
CA MET A 426 -2.37 -29.72 0.59
C MET A 426 -1.63 -30.89 -0.04
N GLY A 427 -1.31 -30.76 -1.34
CA GLY A 427 -0.66 -31.78 -2.14
C GLY A 427 -1.65 -32.76 -2.83
N GLN A 428 -2.91 -32.80 -2.39
CA GLN A 428 -3.98 -33.55 -3.03
C GLN A 428 -5.04 -32.60 -3.63
N ASN A 429 -5.56 -31.68 -2.81
CA ASN A 429 -6.52 -30.66 -3.19
C ASN A 429 -6.33 -29.42 -2.28
N PRO A 430 -5.60 -28.37 -2.70
CA PRO A 430 -5.11 -28.16 -4.04
C PRO A 430 -3.90 -29.03 -4.40
N LYS A 431 -3.82 -29.37 -5.69
CA LYS A 431 -2.68 -30.06 -6.31
C LYS A 431 -1.87 -29.08 -7.16
N GLN A 432 -0.55 -29.08 -7.03
CA GLN A 432 0.31 -28.30 -7.93
C GLN A 432 0.28 -28.92 -9.34
N LEU A 433 -0.07 -28.13 -10.36
CA LEU A 433 -0.05 -28.55 -11.75
C LEU A 433 1.33 -28.43 -12.37
N PHE A 434 1.93 -27.25 -12.24
CA PHE A 434 3.27 -26.94 -12.75
C PHE A 434 3.86 -25.72 -12.03
N SER A 435 5.15 -25.49 -12.24
CA SER A 435 5.85 -24.26 -11.86
C SER A 435 6.71 -23.76 -13.02
N LEU A 436 7.01 -22.46 -13.02
CA LEU A 436 7.84 -21.82 -14.04
C LEU A 436 9.22 -21.41 -13.52
N ASP A 437 9.62 -21.99 -12.37
CA ASP A 437 10.91 -21.76 -11.69
C ASP A 437 12.12 -21.97 -12.62
N HIS A 438 12.08 -23.03 -13.44
CA HIS A 438 13.14 -23.38 -14.40
C HIS A 438 13.36 -22.33 -15.50
N LEU A 439 12.46 -21.35 -15.62
CA LEU A 439 12.54 -20.21 -16.55
C LEU A 439 12.73 -18.89 -15.81
N ASN A 440 13.13 -18.96 -14.54
CA ASN A 440 13.33 -17.82 -13.65
C ASN A 440 12.07 -16.93 -13.54
N GLN A 441 10.87 -17.53 -13.50
CA GLN A 441 9.60 -16.82 -13.31
C GLN A 441 9.14 -16.91 -11.86
N ASP A 442 8.59 -15.82 -11.32
CA ASP A 442 8.38 -15.69 -9.88
C ASP A 442 6.92 -15.50 -9.47
N ARG A 443 6.24 -14.52 -10.06
CA ARG A 443 4.86 -14.16 -9.70
C ARG A 443 3.92 -14.34 -10.90
N PRO A 444 2.91 -15.23 -10.83
CA PRO A 444 1.90 -15.37 -11.86
C PRO A 444 0.80 -14.31 -11.64
N LEU A 445 1.05 -13.09 -12.09
CA LEU A 445 0.22 -11.91 -11.81
C LEU A 445 -1.09 -11.84 -12.63
N ALA A 446 -1.19 -12.63 -13.70
CA ALA A 446 -2.35 -12.62 -14.57
C ALA A 446 -2.74 -14.04 -14.98
N MET A 447 -4.01 -14.37 -14.84
CA MET A 447 -4.57 -15.66 -15.23
C MET A 447 -5.95 -15.46 -15.85
N THR A 448 -6.25 -16.21 -16.90
CA THR A 448 -7.59 -16.34 -17.49
C THR A 448 -7.68 -17.70 -18.16
N ALA A 449 -8.87 -18.15 -18.54
CA ALA A 449 -9.07 -19.44 -19.18
C ALA A 449 -9.92 -19.36 -20.45
N ASP A 450 -9.80 -20.38 -21.29
CA ASP A 450 -10.70 -20.73 -22.38
C ASP A 450 -11.32 -22.08 -22.00
N GLU A 451 -12.56 -22.05 -21.50
CA GLU A 451 -13.28 -23.26 -21.06
C GLU A 451 -13.57 -24.20 -22.24
N GLU A 452 -13.97 -23.65 -23.39
CA GLU A 452 -14.32 -24.41 -24.59
C GLU A 452 -13.12 -25.24 -25.07
N SER A 453 -11.95 -24.62 -25.16
CA SER A 453 -10.72 -25.31 -25.62
C SER A 453 -9.93 -25.95 -24.48
N ASN A 454 -10.39 -25.89 -23.23
CA ASN A 454 -9.70 -26.41 -22.05
C ASN A 454 -8.27 -25.85 -21.90
N ARG A 455 -8.12 -24.52 -21.97
CA ARG A 455 -6.82 -23.85 -21.85
C ARG A 455 -6.78 -22.90 -20.68
N LEU A 456 -5.68 -22.93 -19.94
CA LEU A 456 -5.35 -21.96 -18.91
C LEU A 456 -4.21 -21.07 -19.42
N PHE A 457 -4.39 -19.76 -19.33
CA PHE A 457 -3.40 -18.76 -19.71
C PHE A 457 -2.79 -18.16 -18.44
N VAL A 458 -1.47 -18.03 -18.41
CA VAL A 458 -0.72 -17.50 -17.26
C VAL A 458 0.30 -16.47 -17.75
N GLY A 459 0.29 -15.29 -17.15
CA GLY A 459 1.24 -14.20 -17.37
C GLY A 459 2.07 -13.95 -16.12
N THR A 460 3.39 -13.79 -16.27
CA THR A 460 4.31 -13.73 -15.13
C THR A 460 5.13 -12.45 -15.02
N TYR A 461 5.54 -12.17 -13.78
CA TYR A 461 6.67 -11.31 -13.43
C TYR A 461 7.89 -12.20 -13.13
N PRO A 462 9.08 -11.87 -13.65
CA PRO A 462 10.26 -12.70 -13.50
C PRO A 462 10.93 -12.56 -12.13
N MET A 463 11.77 -13.53 -11.77
CA MET A 463 12.60 -13.51 -10.58
C MET A 463 13.61 -12.35 -10.62
N ARG A 464 14.08 -11.95 -9.44
CA ARG A 464 15.14 -10.95 -9.32
C ARG A 464 16.39 -11.38 -10.10
N GLY A 465 16.85 -10.51 -11.01
CA GLY A 465 17.97 -10.78 -11.90
C GLY A 465 17.59 -11.23 -13.31
N SER A 466 16.30 -11.50 -13.55
CA SER A 466 15.76 -11.85 -14.88
C SER A 466 14.98 -10.69 -15.50
N ASN A 467 15.05 -10.57 -16.83
CA ASN A 467 14.67 -9.34 -17.52
C ASN A 467 13.22 -9.31 -18.03
N SER A 468 12.57 -10.45 -18.29
CA SER A 468 11.27 -10.47 -18.95
C SER A 468 10.28 -11.48 -18.35
N GLY A 469 9.02 -11.08 -18.32
CA GLY A 469 7.89 -11.96 -18.01
C GLY A 469 7.46 -12.80 -19.21
N TYR A 470 6.79 -13.91 -18.93
CA TYR A 470 6.38 -14.91 -19.92
C TYR A 470 4.87 -15.01 -19.99
N VAL A 471 4.37 -15.43 -21.16
CA VAL A 471 3.02 -15.97 -21.33
C VAL A 471 3.12 -17.47 -21.52
N SER A 472 2.41 -18.21 -20.67
CA SER A 472 2.26 -19.66 -20.73
C SER A 472 0.82 -20.05 -21.07
N ILE A 473 0.66 -21.10 -21.88
CA ILE A 473 -0.63 -21.74 -22.16
C ILE A 473 -0.54 -23.19 -21.70
N TYR A 474 -1.40 -23.57 -20.77
CA TYR A 474 -1.54 -24.92 -20.26
C TYR A 474 -2.79 -25.58 -20.84
N ASP A 475 -2.60 -26.76 -21.41
CA ASP A 475 -3.67 -27.61 -21.91
C ASP A 475 -4.21 -28.46 -20.75
N LEU A 476 -5.41 -28.12 -20.27
CA LEU A 476 -6.06 -28.78 -19.13
C LEU A 476 -6.51 -30.21 -19.47
N LYS A 477 -6.71 -30.53 -20.75
CA LYS A 477 -7.10 -31.87 -21.19
C LYS A 477 -5.90 -32.82 -21.19
N ASN A 478 -4.77 -32.35 -21.74
CA ASN A 478 -3.56 -33.15 -21.89
C ASN A 478 -2.55 -32.96 -20.74
N ASN A 479 -2.87 -32.12 -19.75
CA ASN A 479 -2.07 -31.82 -18.57
C ASN A 479 -0.62 -31.40 -18.87
N LYS A 480 -0.43 -30.48 -19.83
CA LYS A 480 0.90 -30.01 -20.23
C LYS A 480 0.90 -28.53 -20.64
N VAL A 481 2.03 -27.87 -20.41
CA VAL A 481 2.30 -26.55 -21.00
C VAL A 481 2.57 -26.74 -22.50
N ILE A 482 1.79 -26.08 -23.35
CA ILE A 482 1.88 -26.18 -24.82
C ILE A 482 2.49 -24.94 -25.48
N TYR A 483 2.60 -23.84 -24.74
CA TYR A 483 3.22 -22.60 -25.18
C TYR A 483 3.85 -21.92 -23.97
N ASN A 484 5.07 -21.42 -24.14
CA ASN A 484 5.73 -20.63 -23.12
C ASN A 484 6.78 -19.72 -23.76
N LYS A 485 6.48 -18.43 -23.91
CA LYS A 485 7.36 -17.48 -24.59
C LYS A 485 7.39 -16.13 -23.89
N GLU A 486 8.53 -15.48 -24.01
CA GLU A 486 8.68 -14.05 -23.80
C GLU A 486 7.89 -13.28 -24.86
N ILE A 487 7.01 -12.38 -24.44
CA ILE A 487 6.12 -11.62 -25.34
C ILE A 487 6.65 -10.21 -25.61
N SER A 488 7.25 -9.56 -24.61
CA SER A 488 7.80 -8.20 -24.73
C SER A 488 9.14 -8.13 -23.98
N PRO A 489 10.26 -7.86 -24.68
CA PRO A 489 11.56 -7.81 -24.03
C PRO A 489 11.70 -6.74 -22.96
N SER A 490 12.35 -7.11 -21.86
CA SER A 490 12.58 -6.25 -20.68
C SER A 490 11.30 -5.83 -19.95
N GLN A 491 10.16 -6.48 -20.22
CA GLN A 491 8.86 -6.15 -19.64
C GLN A 491 8.23 -7.36 -18.97
N SER A 492 7.36 -7.11 -18.00
CA SER A 492 6.61 -8.15 -17.28
C SER A 492 5.16 -8.21 -17.74
N ILE A 493 4.47 -9.33 -17.50
CA ILE A 493 3.06 -9.50 -17.90
C ILE A 493 2.15 -9.22 -16.70
N PHE A 494 1.26 -8.24 -16.83
CA PHE A 494 0.41 -7.74 -15.74
C PHE A 494 -1.06 -8.06 -15.91
N SER A 495 -1.55 -8.21 -17.14
CA SER A 495 -2.96 -8.48 -17.39
C SER A 495 -3.16 -9.37 -18.62
N LEU A 496 -4.23 -10.15 -18.58
CA LEU A 496 -4.64 -11.05 -19.64
C LEU A 496 -6.16 -10.96 -19.80
N ALA A 497 -6.65 -10.98 -21.03
CA ALA A 497 -8.06 -11.14 -21.34
C ALA A 497 -8.24 -11.94 -22.63
N TYR A 498 -9.05 -12.98 -22.60
CA TYR A 498 -9.29 -13.84 -23.76
C TYR A 498 -10.59 -13.47 -24.47
N LEU A 499 -10.53 -13.27 -25.79
CA LEU A 499 -11.68 -13.04 -26.66
C LEU A 499 -11.96 -14.29 -27.49
N PRO A 500 -12.99 -15.09 -27.16
CA PRO A 500 -13.31 -16.35 -27.84
C PRO A 500 -13.64 -16.18 -29.32
N GLU A 501 -14.39 -15.14 -29.68
CA GLU A 501 -14.96 -14.89 -31.02
C GLU A 501 -13.90 -14.88 -32.12
N ASN A 502 -12.70 -14.43 -31.78
CA ASN A 502 -11.57 -14.41 -32.70
C ASN A 502 -10.35 -15.20 -32.19
N LYS A 503 -10.48 -15.96 -31.10
CA LYS A 503 -9.43 -16.78 -30.48
C LYS A 503 -8.15 -15.98 -30.22
N THR A 504 -8.28 -14.80 -29.62
CA THR A 504 -7.15 -13.92 -29.31
C THR A 504 -7.02 -13.71 -27.81
N LEU A 505 -5.82 -13.93 -27.29
CA LEU A 505 -5.42 -13.51 -25.96
C LEU A 505 -4.83 -12.10 -26.04
N TYR A 506 -5.45 -11.14 -25.38
CA TYR A 506 -4.90 -9.81 -25.17
C TYR A 506 -4.02 -9.81 -23.92
N VAL A 507 -2.83 -9.23 -24.04
CA VAL A 507 -1.77 -9.24 -23.05
C VAL A 507 -1.36 -7.81 -22.75
N GLY A 508 -1.47 -7.40 -21.49
CA GLY A 508 -0.99 -6.11 -21.02
C GLY A 508 0.33 -6.25 -20.26
N THR A 509 1.29 -5.40 -20.56
CA THR A 509 2.65 -5.46 -19.98
C THR A 509 2.91 -4.36 -18.95
N SER A 510 4.01 -4.50 -18.21
CA SER A 510 4.61 -3.47 -17.35
C SER A 510 6.04 -3.22 -17.78
N VAL A 511 6.48 -1.97 -17.71
CA VAL A 511 7.86 -1.57 -18.04
C VAL A 511 8.89 -2.12 -17.04
N TYR A 512 8.45 -2.62 -15.89
CA TYR A 512 9.34 -3.10 -14.83
C TYR A 512 9.72 -4.57 -15.02
N ASN A 513 11.02 -4.86 -14.94
CA ASN A 513 11.57 -6.22 -14.92
C ASN A 513 11.85 -6.73 -13.50
N GLY A 514 12.41 -7.94 -13.37
CA GLY A 514 12.68 -8.58 -12.07
C GLY A 514 13.62 -7.79 -11.15
N GLN A 515 14.42 -6.87 -11.67
CA GLN A 515 15.28 -5.96 -10.90
C GLN A 515 14.57 -4.65 -10.50
N GLY A 516 13.34 -4.41 -10.95
CA GLY A 516 12.63 -3.15 -10.78
C GLY A 516 13.14 -2.04 -11.72
N ILE A 517 13.85 -2.39 -12.79
CA ILE A 517 14.36 -1.46 -13.80
C ILE A 517 13.29 -1.27 -14.88
N LYS A 518 13.11 -0.03 -15.33
CA LYS A 518 12.18 0.34 -16.40
C LYS A 518 12.76 0.02 -17.78
N SER A 519 11.94 -0.51 -18.68
CA SER A 519 12.25 -0.65 -20.10
C SER A 519 12.29 0.71 -20.82
N GLU A 520 13.06 0.81 -21.89
CA GLU A 520 13.13 2.01 -22.75
C GLU A 520 11.81 2.30 -23.49
N SER A 521 11.08 1.24 -23.87
CA SER A 521 9.73 1.36 -24.44
C SER A 521 8.67 1.37 -23.35
N GLY A 522 7.54 2.04 -23.61
CA GLY A 522 6.39 2.04 -22.71
C GLY A 522 5.69 0.68 -22.65
N ALA A 523 4.81 0.51 -21.68
CA ALA A 523 3.95 -0.65 -21.58
C ALA A 523 3.06 -0.82 -22.83
N LYS A 524 2.74 -2.07 -23.14
CA LYS A 524 2.15 -2.49 -24.39
C LYS A 524 0.85 -3.25 -24.17
N LEU A 525 -0.08 -3.08 -25.11
CA LEU A 525 -1.18 -4.01 -25.34
C LEU A 525 -0.80 -4.90 -26.53
N ILE A 526 -0.85 -6.21 -26.35
CA ILE A 526 -0.40 -7.18 -27.36
C ILE A 526 -1.51 -8.20 -27.61
N ALA A 527 -1.78 -8.50 -28.88
CA ALA A 527 -2.70 -9.55 -29.32
C ALA A 527 -1.92 -10.81 -29.72
N LEU A 528 -2.21 -11.93 -29.05
CA LEU A 528 -1.67 -13.26 -29.34
C LEU A 528 -2.79 -14.17 -29.86
N LYS A 529 -2.64 -14.72 -31.08
CA LYS A 529 -3.54 -15.76 -31.57
C LYS A 529 -3.24 -17.07 -30.86
N VAL A 530 -4.27 -17.70 -30.29
CA VAL A 530 -4.09 -18.95 -29.52
C VAL A 530 -4.44 -20.20 -30.32
N ASP A 531 -5.14 -20.06 -31.44
CA ASP A 531 -5.42 -21.13 -32.39
C ASP A 531 -4.27 -21.40 -33.36
N ASP A 532 -3.39 -20.43 -33.57
CA ASP A 532 -2.14 -20.54 -34.31
C ASP A 532 -0.99 -19.92 -33.51
N LEU A 533 -0.29 -20.77 -32.74
CA LEU A 533 0.78 -20.38 -31.82
C LEU A 533 2.11 -20.04 -32.52
N GLU A 534 2.23 -20.34 -33.82
CA GLU A 534 3.37 -19.93 -34.64
C GLU A 534 3.22 -18.49 -35.13
N LYS A 535 1.99 -17.98 -35.16
CA LYS A 535 1.74 -16.58 -35.50
C LYS A 535 2.35 -15.65 -34.46
N LYS A 536 3.12 -14.66 -34.94
CA LYS A 536 3.77 -13.68 -34.08
C LYS A 536 2.73 -12.83 -33.33
N PRO A 537 2.98 -12.49 -32.05
CA PRO A 537 2.18 -11.50 -31.33
C PRO A 537 2.19 -10.16 -32.06
N VAL A 538 1.06 -9.44 -32.00
CA VAL A 538 0.90 -8.13 -32.64
C VAL A 538 0.70 -7.06 -31.56
N GLU A 539 1.56 -6.06 -31.55
CA GLU A 539 1.40 -4.89 -30.69
C GLU A 539 0.24 -4.02 -31.20
N ILE A 540 -0.56 -3.50 -30.26
CA ILE A 540 -1.69 -2.61 -30.52
C ILE A 540 -1.31 -1.22 -30.04
N ASP A 541 -1.27 -0.28 -30.97
CA ASP A 541 -0.99 1.12 -30.67
C ASP A 541 -2.18 1.76 -29.95
N LEU A 542 -1.95 2.17 -28.70
CA LEU A 542 -2.87 3.01 -27.93
C LEU A 542 -2.43 4.48 -28.08
N PRO A 543 -3.36 5.46 -28.15
CA PRO A 543 -3.05 6.88 -28.30
C PRO A 543 -2.54 7.49 -26.99
N VAL A 544 -1.44 6.98 -26.48
CA VAL A 544 -0.75 7.42 -25.26
C VAL A 544 0.74 7.60 -25.52
N ASP A 545 1.37 8.44 -24.72
CA ASP A 545 2.83 8.50 -24.62
C ASP A 545 3.35 7.30 -23.79
N TYR A 546 4.64 7.35 -23.42
CA TYR A 546 5.25 6.35 -22.55
C TYR A 546 4.42 6.14 -21.28
N SER A 547 3.88 4.92 -21.14
CA SER A 547 3.06 4.48 -20.01
C SER A 547 3.77 3.38 -19.23
N LEU A 548 3.54 3.27 -17.93
CA LEU A 548 4.24 2.32 -17.05
C LEU A 548 3.64 0.92 -17.12
N MET A 549 2.32 0.79 -17.20
CA MET A 549 1.66 -0.52 -17.19
C MET A 549 0.28 -0.52 -17.82
N VAL A 550 -0.04 -1.62 -18.52
CA VAL A 550 -1.40 -2.04 -18.84
C VAL A 550 -1.84 -3.03 -17.76
N SER A 551 -2.42 -2.50 -16.68
CA SER A 551 -2.57 -3.21 -15.40
C SER A 551 -3.82 -4.09 -15.34
N ALA A 552 -4.89 -3.78 -16.07
CA ALA A 552 -6.09 -4.60 -16.11
C ALA A 552 -6.68 -4.67 -17.52
N LEU A 553 -7.33 -5.78 -17.85
CA LEU A 553 -8.02 -6.01 -19.12
C LEU A 553 -9.35 -6.71 -18.85
N ALA A 554 -10.35 -6.38 -19.66
CA ALA A 554 -11.66 -7.02 -19.67
C ALA A 554 -12.22 -7.06 -21.10
N ILE A 555 -13.03 -8.06 -21.40
CA ILE A 555 -13.78 -8.17 -22.66
C ILE A 555 -15.26 -7.91 -22.38
N THR A 556 -15.87 -6.98 -23.10
CA THR A 556 -17.32 -6.73 -23.04
C THR A 556 -18.07 -7.58 -24.05
N LYS A 557 -19.38 -7.74 -23.86
CA LYS A 557 -20.27 -8.56 -24.72
C LYS A 557 -20.30 -8.15 -26.19
N ASP A 558 -19.87 -6.94 -26.51
CA ASP A 558 -19.74 -6.39 -27.86
C ASP A 558 -18.33 -6.54 -28.44
N ASN A 559 -17.54 -7.47 -27.90
CA ASN A 559 -16.19 -7.84 -28.35
C ASN A 559 -15.15 -6.72 -28.25
N ARG A 560 -15.44 -5.63 -27.55
CA ARG A 560 -14.46 -4.59 -27.27
C ARG A 560 -13.53 -4.99 -26.13
N VAL A 561 -12.26 -4.67 -26.29
CA VAL A 561 -11.22 -4.86 -25.28
C VAL A 561 -11.13 -3.60 -24.46
N TRP A 562 -11.48 -3.68 -23.19
CA TRP A 562 -11.30 -2.61 -22.23
C TRP A 562 -10.07 -2.88 -21.38
N GLY A 563 -9.42 -1.81 -20.92
CA GLY A 563 -8.30 -1.95 -20.02
C GLY A 563 -7.92 -0.69 -19.30
N ILE A 564 -7.04 -0.85 -18.32
CA ILE A 564 -6.45 0.24 -17.57
C ILE A 564 -5.00 0.38 -18.02
N ILE A 565 -4.62 1.59 -18.44
CA ILE A 565 -3.26 1.98 -18.76
C ILE A 565 -2.86 3.17 -17.89
N ASP A 566 -1.94 2.92 -16.95
CA ASP A 566 -1.62 3.81 -15.85
C ASP A 566 -2.89 4.33 -15.12
N ASN A 567 -3.14 5.65 -15.17
CA ASN A 567 -4.26 6.34 -14.55
C ASN A 567 -5.46 6.54 -15.49
N LYS A 568 -5.51 5.79 -16.59
CA LYS A 568 -6.47 5.98 -17.69
C LYS A 568 -7.19 4.66 -17.97
N ILE A 569 -8.46 4.75 -18.35
CA ILE A 569 -9.17 3.64 -18.97
C ILE A 569 -9.05 3.77 -20.49
N PHE A 570 -8.94 2.65 -21.19
CA PHE A 570 -9.04 2.60 -22.64
C PHE A 570 -10.05 1.56 -23.10
N VAL A 571 -10.54 1.77 -24.32
CA VAL A 571 -11.31 0.79 -25.08
C VAL A 571 -10.68 0.64 -26.46
N TYR A 572 -10.56 -0.59 -26.93
CA TYR A 572 -10.07 -0.97 -28.25
C TYR A 572 -11.11 -1.86 -28.93
N ASN A 573 -11.46 -1.54 -30.17
CA ASN A 573 -12.34 -2.34 -31.00
C ASN A 573 -11.48 -3.20 -31.96
N PRO A 574 -11.47 -4.54 -31.81
CA PRO A 574 -10.68 -5.42 -32.66
C PRO A 574 -11.05 -5.42 -34.15
N GLU A 575 -12.30 -5.11 -34.48
CA GLU A 575 -12.81 -5.09 -35.86
C GLU A 575 -12.36 -3.83 -36.60
N THR A 576 -12.57 -2.66 -35.98
CA THR A 576 -12.23 -1.36 -36.58
C THR A 576 -10.78 -0.94 -36.33
N LYS A 577 -10.11 -1.61 -35.38
CA LYS A 577 -8.80 -1.24 -34.83
C LYS A 577 -8.75 0.15 -34.19
N ALA A 578 -9.91 0.73 -33.88
CA ALA A 578 -10.01 2.04 -33.22
C ALA A 578 -9.82 1.90 -31.70
N SER A 579 -9.17 2.89 -31.09
CA SER A 579 -8.99 2.98 -29.65
C SER A 579 -9.31 4.37 -29.10
N ILE A 580 -9.86 4.40 -27.89
CA ILE A 580 -10.14 5.62 -27.12
C ILE A 580 -9.50 5.45 -25.75
N VAL A 581 -8.83 6.49 -25.25
CA VAL A 581 -8.19 6.51 -23.92
C VAL A 581 -8.68 7.73 -23.16
N THR A 582 -9.06 7.53 -21.91
CA THR A 582 -9.67 8.55 -21.05
C THR A 582 -9.04 8.51 -19.65
N PRO A 583 -8.53 9.65 -19.12
CA PRO A 583 -8.08 9.73 -17.74
C PRO A 583 -9.21 9.48 -16.75
N VAL A 584 -8.95 8.66 -15.74
CA VAL A 584 -9.87 8.44 -14.61
C VAL A 584 -9.47 9.34 -13.44
N THR A 585 -8.17 9.49 -13.20
CA THR A 585 -7.63 10.38 -12.16
C THR A 585 -6.54 11.29 -12.73
N SER A 586 -6.28 12.44 -12.10
CA SER A 586 -5.22 13.37 -12.50
C SER A 586 -3.83 12.91 -12.06
N THR A 587 -3.76 12.06 -11.04
CA THR A 587 -2.50 11.62 -10.41
C THR A 587 -1.78 10.57 -11.27
N PRO A 588 -0.50 10.76 -11.63
CA PRO A 588 0.30 9.74 -12.28
C PRO A 588 0.43 8.48 -11.41
N VAL A 589 0.50 7.32 -12.06
CA VAL A 589 0.75 6.05 -11.36
C VAL A 589 2.11 6.06 -10.68
N LYS A 590 2.14 5.61 -9.43
CA LYS A 590 3.35 5.44 -8.63
C LYS A 590 3.59 3.95 -8.36
N GLY A 591 4.85 3.56 -8.25
CA GLY A 591 5.24 2.21 -7.88
C GLY A 591 5.38 1.24 -9.06
N MET A 592 5.78 0.02 -8.73
CA MET A 592 6.05 -1.06 -9.69
C MET A 592 5.06 -2.22 -9.59
N THR A 593 4.14 -2.18 -8.62
CA THR A 593 3.19 -3.26 -8.32
C THR A 593 1.82 -2.96 -8.92
N LYS A 594 1.12 -3.99 -9.40
CA LYS A 594 -0.25 -3.91 -9.88
C LYS A 594 -1.25 -4.04 -8.74
N ASN A 595 -2.14 -3.07 -8.62
CA ASN A 595 -3.29 -3.06 -7.71
C ASN A 595 -4.55 -2.55 -8.42
N GLU A 596 -4.68 -2.84 -9.70
CA GLU A 596 -5.82 -2.45 -10.52
C GLU A 596 -6.63 -3.68 -10.91
N SER A 597 -7.95 -3.52 -10.89
CA SER A 597 -8.93 -4.52 -11.33
C SER A 597 -9.89 -3.88 -12.31
N LEU A 598 -10.43 -4.68 -13.22
CA LEU A 598 -11.48 -4.25 -14.14
C LEU A 598 -12.41 -5.44 -14.39
N LEU A 599 -13.68 -5.30 -14.00
CA LEU A 599 -14.70 -6.34 -14.09
C LEU A 599 -15.89 -5.83 -14.91
N VAL A 600 -16.53 -6.72 -15.66
CA VAL A 600 -17.78 -6.42 -16.37
C VAL A 600 -18.95 -6.87 -15.49
N GLY A 601 -19.86 -5.94 -15.18
CA GLY A 601 -21.12 -6.21 -14.49
C GLY A 601 -22.18 -6.81 -15.42
N LYS A 602 -23.18 -7.45 -14.83
CA LYS A 602 -24.36 -7.99 -15.53
C LYS A 602 -25.25 -6.89 -16.08
N ASP A 603 -25.24 -5.72 -15.44
CA ASP A 603 -25.85 -4.47 -15.89
C ASP A 603 -25.19 -3.90 -17.16
N GLY A 604 -24.03 -4.46 -17.56
CA GLY A 604 -23.26 -4.05 -18.71
C GLY A 604 -22.26 -2.93 -18.42
N TYR A 605 -22.17 -2.41 -17.19
CA TYR A 605 -21.14 -1.45 -16.82
C TYR A 605 -19.80 -2.15 -16.61
N LEU A 606 -18.70 -1.41 -16.74
CA LEU A 606 -17.41 -1.85 -16.22
C LEU A 606 -17.19 -1.24 -14.84
N TYR A 607 -16.63 -2.01 -13.92
CA TYR A 607 -16.26 -1.59 -12.58
C TYR A 607 -14.76 -1.80 -12.39
N GLY A 608 -14.06 -0.76 -11.95
CA GLY A 608 -12.61 -0.80 -11.87
C GLY A 608 -12.02 -0.15 -10.63
N THR A 609 -10.78 -0.50 -10.36
CA THR A 609 -9.94 0.15 -9.35
C THR A 609 -8.68 0.72 -9.98
N ILE A 610 -8.36 1.98 -9.67
CA ILE A 610 -7.13 2.67 -10.09
C ILE A 610 -6.54 3.39 -8.88
N GLN A 611 -5.36 2.98 -8.42
CA GLN A 611 -4.60 3.68 -7.36
C GLN A 611 -5.45 4.01 -6.10
N GLY A 612 -6.22 3.04 -5.59
CA GLY A 612 -7.10 3.24 -4.43
C GLY A 612 -8.48 3.83 -4.77
N THR A 613 -8.75 4.16 -6.04
CA THR A 613 -10.01 4.75 -6.51
C THR A 613 -10.92 3.70 -7.13
N PHE A 614 -12.15 3.59 -6.62
CA PHE A 614 -13.21 2.79 -7.20
C PHE A 614 -14.08 3.62 -8.15
N PHE A 615 -14.29 3.11 -9.35
CA PHE A 615 -15.09 3.77 -10.38
C PHE A 615 -15.89 2.77 -11.21
N SER A 616 -16.89 3.28 -11.95
CA SER A 616 -17.55 2.53 -13.01
C SER A 616 -17.51 3.29 -14.34
N VAL A 617 -17.71 2.56 -15.44
CA VAL A 617 -17.81 3.13 -16.79
C VAL A 617 -19.02 2.56 -17.50
N ASN A 618 -19.85 3.45 -18.02
CA ASN A 618 -20.91 3.07 -18.94
C ASN A 618 -20.29 2.88 -20.34
N PRO A 619 -20.27 1.67 -20.91
CA PRO A 619 -19.57 1.42 -22.18
C PRO A 619 -20.27 2.01 -23.41
N PHE A 620 -21.50 2.50 -23.28
CA PHE A 620 -22.26 3.15 -24.35
C PHE A 620 -22.04 4.66 -24.37
N THR A 621 -22.10 5.31 -23.21
CA THR A 621 -21.92 6.77 -23.08
C THR A 621 -20.48 7.18 -22.81
N MET A 622 -19.61 6.22 -22.47
CA MET A 622 -18.23 6.41 -21.99
C MET A 622 -18.12 7.18 -20.67
N LYS A 623 -19.23 7.56 -20.02
CA LYS A 623 -19.20 8.26 -18.73
C LYS A 623 -18.56 7.40 -17.66
N ILE A 624 -17.71 8.02 -16.86
CA ILE A 624 -17.01 7.41 -15.73
C ILE A 624 -17.57 8.02 -14.46
N SER A 625 -18.01 7.19 -13.51
CA SER A 625 -18.46 7.64 -12.18
C SER A 625 -17.47 7.19 -11.12
N ILE A 626 -17.03 8.09 -10.24
CA ILE A 626 -16.13 7.80 -9.11
C ILE A 626 -16.95 7.72 -7.83
N TYR A 627 -16.70 6.68 -7.01
CA TYR A 627 -17.50 6.41 -5.81
C TYR A 627 -16.71 6.39 -4.50
N ARG A 628 -15.41 6.09 -4.54
CA ARG A 628 -14.54 6.01 -3.35
C ARG A 628 -13.08 6.16 -3.76
N THR A 629 -12.27 6.80 -2.92
CA THR A 629 -10.84 7.03 -3.15
C THR A 629 -9.99 6.59 -1.96
N ASN A 630 -8.68 6.40 -2.21
CA ASN A 630 -7.59 6.11 -1.25
C ASN A 630 -7.44 4.67 -0.74
N ASP A 631 -8.46 3.81 -0.76
CA ASP A 631 -8.37 2.52 -0.08
C ASP A 631 -9.03 1.33 -0.81
N VAL A 632 -9.30 1.46 -2.11
CA VAL A 632 -9.87 0.37 -2.94
C VAL A 632 -8.88 -0.12 -3.98
N TYR A 633 -8.33 -1.32 -3.80
CA TYR A 633 -7.24 -1.84 -4.64
C TYR A 633 -7.64 -3.06 -5.48
N ASN A 634 -8.40 -4.02 -4.98
CA ASN A 634 -8.76 -5.20 -5.79
C ASN A 634 -10.27 -5.36 -5.87
N LEU A 635 -10.74 -5.98 -6.95
CA LEU A 635 -12.14 -6.33 -7.10
C LEU A 635 -12.32 -7.82 -7.34
N ALA A 636 -13.33 -8.39 -6.68
CA ALA A 636 -13.92 -9.68 -6.98
C ALA A 636 -15.44 -9.51 -7.06
N LYS A 637 -16.13 -10.52 -7.58
CA LYS A 637 -17.60 -10.51 -7.67
C LYS A 637 -18.18 -11.88 -7.41
N ASP A 638 -19.40 -11.89 -6.87
CA ASP A 638 -20.14 -13.13 -6.63
C ASP A 638 -21.10 -13.48 -7.78
N LEU A 639 -21.88 -14.56 -7.59
CA LEU A 639 -22.87 -15.00 -8.58
C LEU A 639 -24.08 -14.06 -8.67
N GLN A 640 -24.33 -13.19 -7.69
CA GLN A 640 -25.36 -12.16 -7.73
C GLN A 640 -24.88 -10.88 -8.41
N ASP A 641 -23.58 -10.80 -8.72
CA ASP A 641 -22.89 -9.64 -9.29
C ASP A 641 -22.66 -8.50 -8.27
N ASP A 642 -22.79 -8.80 -6.97
CA ASP A 642 -22.26 -7.89 -5.96
C ASP A 642 -20.73 -7.89 -6.05
N LEU A 643 -20.12 -6.72 -5.86
CA LEU A 643 -18.67 -6.58 -5.92
C LEU A 643 -18.07 -6.59 -4.52
N TYR A 644 -16.81 -6.98 -4.45
CA TYR A 644 -16.05 -7.03 -3.22
C TYR A 644 -14.69 -6.39 -3.42
N PHE A 645 -14.17 -5.74 -2.38
CA PHE A 645 -12.83 -5.20 -2.36
C PHE A 645 -12.15 -5.43 -1.00
N ASN A 646 -10.83 -5.36 -0.96
CA ASN A 646 -10.05 -5.39 0.26
C ASN A 646 -9.60 -3.98 0.68
N SER A 647 -9.63 -3.73 1.99
CA SER A 647 -9.01 -2.57 2.64
C SER A 647 -8.40 -3.03 3.97
N GLY A 648 -7.07 -3.01 4.06
CA GLY A 648 -6.30 -3.65 5.13
C GLY A 648 -6.60 -5.15 5.23
N SER A 649 -6.84 -5.64 6.45
CA SER A 649 -7.26 -7.01 6.72
C SER A 649 -8.72 -7.33 6.36
N ASN A 650 -9.54 -6.34 6.02
CA ASN A 650 -10.98 -6.49 5.87
C ASN A 650 -11.43 -6.69 4.42
N LEU A 651 -12.43 -7.55 4.24
CA LEU A 651 -13.20 -7.65 3.02
C LEU A 651 -14.43 -6.75 3.12
N TRP A 652 -14.73 -6.05 2.04
CA TRP A 652 -15.87 -5.17 1.92
C TRP A 652 -16.73 -5.58 0.75
N LYS A 653 -18.05 -5.47 0.90
CA LYS A 653 -19.04 -5.68 -0.14
C LYS A 653 -19.55 -4.33 -0.66
N ILE A 654 -19.73 -4.23 -1.97
CA ILE A 654 -20.30 -3.07 -2.66
C ILE A 654 -21.69 -3.47 -3.15
N HIS A 655 -22.70 -2.77 -2.67
CA HIS A 655 -24.07 -2.90 -3.14
C HIS A 655 -24.24 -2.03 -4.39
N ILE A 656 -24.04 -2.59 -5.58
CA ILE A 656 -24.08 -1.84 -6.86
C ILE A 656 -25.35 -0.98 -6.98
N ASN A 657 -26.51 -1.55 -6.61
CA ASN A 657 -27.80 -0.86 -6.71
C ASN A 657 -27.97 0.34 -5.77
N ALA A 658 -27.05 0.53 -4.82
CA ALA A 658 -27.03 1.65 -3.90
C ALA A 658 -25.97 2.70 -4.27
N LEU A 659 -25.21 2.51 -5.36
CA LEU A 659 -24.26 3.50 -5.85
C LEU A 659 -25.01 4.73 -6.39
N SER A 660 -24.53 5.91 -6.00
CA SER A 660 -24.98 7.20 -6.54
C SER A 660 -23.82 7.87 -7.26
N ASP A 661 -24.10 8.41 -8.44
CA ASP A 661 -23.12 9.17 -9.20
C ASP A 661 -22.92 10.56 -8.55
N GLU A 662 -21.88 10.71 -7.72
CA GLU A 662 -21.51 12.01 -7.14
C GLU A 662 -20.49 12.74 -8.02
N ASP A 663 -19.47 12.03 -8.51
CA ASP A 663 -18.42 12.56 -9.38
C ASP A 663 -18.43 11.86 -10.74
N ILE A 664 -18.89 12.58 -11.79
CA ILE A 664 -19.00 12.04 -13.16
C ILE A 664 -18.00 12.73 -14.09
N ILE A 665 -17.19 11.95 -14.80
CA ILE A 665 -16.37 12.38 -15.92
C ILE A 665 -17.09 11.98 -17.23
N ASP A 666 -17.42 12.96 -18.08
CA ASP A 666 -17.97 12.72 -19.42
C ASP A 666 -16.89 12.94 -20.50
N PRO A 667 -16.24 11.89 -21.02
CA PRO A 667 -15.15 12.03 -22.00
C PRO A 667 -15.62 12.41 -23.40
N LEU A 668 -16.93 12.46 -23.62
CA LEU A 668 -17.54 12.99 -24.85
C LEU A 668 -17.81 14.50 -24.72
N LYS A 669 -17.48 15.11 -23.59
CA LYS A 669 -17.50 16.55 -23.37
C LYS A 669 -16.10 17.05 -23.00
N ILE A 670 -15.84 18.31 -23.28
CA ILE A 670 -14.69 19.02 -22.72
C ILE A 670 -15.24 20.05 -21.75
N GLU A 671 -14.68 20.06 -20.56
CA GLU A 671 -14.92 21.11 -19.59
C GLU A 671 -13.73 22.06 -19.56
N LEU A 672 -14.03 23.34 -19.39
CA LEU A 672 -13.04 24.36 -19.10
C LEU A 672 -13.12 24.62 -17.59
N PRO A 673 -12.03 24.42 -16.83
CA PRO A 673 -12.11 24.58 -15.38
C PRO A 673 -12.60 25.97 -14.98
N TYR A 674 -13.54 26.00 -14.03
CA TYR A 674 -14.15 27.24 -13.48
C TYR A 674 -14.90 28.10 -14.50
N ILE A 675 -15.30 27.52 -15.63
CA ILE A 675 -16.13 28.16 -16.66
C ILE A 675 -17.40 27.32 -16.81
N THR A 676 -18.53 27.92 -16.48
CA THR A 676 -19.81 27.19 -16.39
C THR A 676 -20.70 27.34 -17.63
N THR A 677 -20.22 28.04 -18.67
CA THR A 677 -21.03 28.39 -19.84
C THR A 677 -20.55 27.68 -21.10
N ASP A 678 -21.49 27.07 -21.81
CA ASP A 678 -21.24 26.44 -23.11
C ASP A 678 -21.03 27.48 -24.23
N ASP A 679 -21.52 28.72 -24.05
CA ASP A 679 -21.33 29.83 -24.98
C ASP A 679 -21.34 31.20 -24.27
N SER A 680 -20.19 31.87 -24.23
CA SER A 680 -20.00 33.19 -23.63
C SER A 680 -19.82 34.27 -24.71
N LEU A 681 -20.25 35.51 -24.41
CA LEU A 681 -19.97 36.68 -25.26
C LEU A 681 -18.50 37.11 -25.19
N ILE A 682 -17.78 36.64 -24.18
CA ILE A 682 -16.40 36.99 -23.88
C ILE A 682 -15.55 35.72 -24.05
N PRO A 683 -14.34 35.79 -24.62
CA PRO A 683 -13.48 34.62 -24.69
C PRO A 683 -13.00 34.22 -23.28
N VAL A 684 -13.52 33.11 -22.77
CA VAL A 684 -13.29 32.54 -21.45
C VAL A 684 -11.97 31.77 -21.35
N ALA A 685 -11.47 31.20 -22.45
CA ALA A 685 -10.20 30.47 -22.50
C ALA A 685 -9.43 30.73 -23.80
N ARG A 686 -8.26 30.11 -23.94
CA ARG A 686 -7.52 30.04 -25.20
C ARG A 686 -7.09 28.62 -25.52
N ALA A 687 -7.24 28.25 -26.79
CA ALA A 687 -6.74 27.02 -27.37
C ALA A 687 -5.41 27.28 -28.08
N TYR A 688 -4.37 26.58 -27.66
CA TYR A 688 -3.06 26.56 -28.30
C TYR A 688 -2.94 25.33 -29.21
N ALA A 689 -2.74 25.56 -30.50
CA ALA A 689 -2.51 24.50 -31.49
C ALA A 689 -1.06 24.01 -31.41
N LYS A 690 -0.81 22.85 -30.82
CA LYS A 690 0.50 22.17 -30.84
C LYS A 690 0.84 21.66 -32.26
N GLN A 691 -0.18 21.19 -32.97
CA GLN A 691 -0.12 20.71 -34.35
C GLN A 691 -1.20 21.40 -35.20
N PRO A 692 -1.22 21.25 -36.53
CA PRO A 692 -2.32 21.77 -37.34
C PRO A 692 -3.68 21.22 -36.87
N LEU A 693 -4.68 22.10 -36.77
CA LEU A 693 -6.03 21.76 -36.30
C LEU A 693 -7.04 21.98 -37.42
N VAL A 694 -8.13 21.23 -37.44
CA VAL A 694 -9.27 21.54 -38.32
C VAL A 694 -10.20 22.51 -37.58
N LEU A 695 -10.48 23.66 -38.20
CA LEU A 695 -11.57 24.54 -37.81
C LEU A 695 -12.84 24.06 -38.52
N TYR A 696 -13.87 23.83 -37.74
CA TYR A 696 -15.20 23.45 -38.20
C TYR A 696 -16.11 24.67 -38.18
N LYS A 697 -17.11 24.71 -39.06
CA LYS A 697 -18.22 25.65 -39.02
C LYS A 697 -19.50 24.86 -38.76
N LYS A 698 -20.27 25.27 -37.75
CA LYS A 698 -21.55 24.65 -37.43
C LYS A 698 -22.60 25.13 -38.43
N THR A 699 -23.21 24.19 -39.16
CA THR A 699 -24.26 24.46 -40.16
C THR A 699 -25.39 23.44 -39.97
N ASN A 700 -26.61 23.91 -39.71
CA ASN A 700 -27.78 23.05 -39.43
C ASN A 700 -27.52 21.98 -38.35
N GLY A 701 -26.76 22.32 -37.31
CA GLY A 701 -26.40 21.41 -36.22
C GLY A 701 -25.22 20.49 -36.49
N ALA A 702 -24.69 20.43 -37.72
CA ALA A 702 -23.53 19.61 -38.07
C ALA A 702 -22.22 20.41 -38.07
N MET A 703 -21.12 19.80 -37.62
CA MET A 703 -19.78 20.36 -37.66
C MET A 703 -19.12 20.05 -39.02
N ILE A 704 -19.05 21.05 -39.90
CA ILE A 704 -18.47 20.90 -41.24
C ILE A 704 -17.04 21.43 -41.24
N PRO A 705 -16.02 20.65 -41.67
CA PRO A 705 -14.66 21.17 -41.84
C PRO A 705 -14.66 22.43 -42.71
N TYR A 706 -14.06 23.52 -42.22
CA TYR A 706 -14.01 24.81 -42.88
C TYR A 706 -12.60 25.15 -43.37
N GLN A 707 -11.59 25.02 -42.49
CA GLN A 707 -10.19 25.25 -42.86
C GLN A 707 -9.22 24.54 -41.91
N THR A 708 -7.97 24.36 -42.33
CA THR A 708 -6.89 23.92 -41.45
C THR A 708 -6.18 25.12 -40.84
N LEU A 709 -6.16 25.16 -39.52
CA LEU A 709 -5.41 26.09 -38.70
C LEU A 709 -3.95 25.63 -38.57
N ARG A 710 -3.02 26.57 -38.66
CA ARG A 710 -1.60 26.28 -38.46
C ARG A 710 -1.27 25.91 -37.01
N ALA A 711 -0.24 25.10 -36.85
CA ALA A 711 0.41 24.86 -35.56
C ALA A 711 0.98 26.16 -34.96
N LYS A 712 1.24 26.13 -33.66
CA LYS A 712 1.74 27.22 -32.80
C LYS A 712 0.82 28.46 -32.77
N GLY A 713 -0.44 28.33 -33.18
CA GLY A 713 -1.46 29.38 -33.12
C GLY A 713 -2.21 29.39 -31.80
N PHE A 714 -2.69 30.58 -31.39
CA PHE A 714 -3.60 30.77 -30.26
C PHE A 714 -4.96 31.21 -30.76
N TYR A 715 -6.00 30.51 -30.32
CA TYR A 715 -7.38 30.77 -30.70
C TYR A 715 -8.19 31.07 -29.45
N ARG A 716 -9.06 32.08 -29.53
CA ARG A 716 -9.99 32.42 -28.46
C ARG A 716 -11.03 31.29 -28.33
N VAL A 717 -11.39 30.97 -27.11
CA VAL A 717 -12.44 30.00 -26.79
C VAL A 717 -13.52 30.73 -25.99
N TYR A 718 -14.75 30.67 -26.48
CA TYR A 718 -15.94 31.29 -25.92
C TYR A 718 -16.80 30.29 -25.14
N GLY A 719 -16.53 29.00 -25.27
CA GLY A 719 -17.22 27.93 -24.55
C GLY A 719 -16.93 26.58 -25.18
N THR A 720 -17.71 25.56 -24.84
CA THR A 720 -17.56 24.21 -25.37
C THR A 720 -18.90 23.64 -25.85
N GLU A 721 -18.84 22.75 -26.83
CA GLU A 721 -19.98 21.97 -27.30
C GLU A 721 -19.53 20.53 -27.54
N GLY A 722 -19.89 19.62 -26.64
CA GLY A 722 -19.34 18.26 -26.66
C GLY A 722 -17.81 18.29 -26.64
N ARG A 723 -17.17 17.67 -27.64
CA ARG A 723 -15.72 17.69 -27.83
C ARG A 723 -15.21 18.83 -28.71
N TYR A 724 -15.93 19.94 -28.78
CA TYR A 724 -15.52 21.10 -29.56
C TYR A 724 -15.34 22.33 -28.68
N TYR A 725 -14.26 23.07 -28.90
CA TYR A 725 -14.07 24.42 -28.38
C TYR A 725 -14.77 25.42 -29.31
N HIS A 726 -15.73 26.19 -28.81
CA HIS A 726 -16.36 27.28 -29.57
C HIS A 726 -15.37 28.44 -29.70
N THR A 727 -15.00 28.79 -30.93
CA THR A 727 -14.02 29.86 -31.24
C THR A 727 -14.66 31.18 -31.67
N GLY A 728 -15.98 31.29 -31.54
CA GLY A 728 -16.78 32.46 -31.91
C GLY A 728 -17.35 32.36 -33.33
N GLY A 729 -18.48 33.03 -33.58
CA GLY A 729 -19.08 33.12 -34.91
C GLY A 729 -19.57 31.79 -35.49
N GLY A 730 -19.86 30.79 -34.64
CA GLY A 730 -20.27 29.46 -35.07
C GLY A 730 -19.13 28.58 -35.56
N TYR A 731 -17.88 28.90 -35.22
CA TYR A 731 -16.69 28.12 -35.57
C TYR A 731 -16.13 27.35 -34.38
N TYR A 732 -15.60 26.15 -34.63
CA TYR A 732 -15.29 25.17 -33.60
C TYR A 732 -13.98 24.43 -33.87
N ILE A 733 -13.25 24.07 -32.82
CA ILE A 733 -12.05 23.24 -32.89
C ILE A 733 -12.31 21.94 -32.11
N TYR A 734 -12.12 20.80 -32.76
CA TYR A 734 -12.25 19.49 -32.10
C TYR A 734 -11.10 19.24 -31.12
N HIS A 735 -11.39 18.69 -29.95
CA HIS A 735 -10.36 18.38 -28.95
C HIS A 735 -9.64 17.07 -29.23
N GLU A 736 -8.38 17.23 -29.62
CA GLU A 736 -7.37 16.20 -29.68
C GLU A 736 -6.22 16.61 -28.74
N GLY A 737 -6.15 16.07 -27.52
CA GLY A 737 -5.20 16.55 -26.49
C GLY A 737 -3.71 16.56 -26.89
N HIS A 738 -3.33 15.72 -27.86
CA HIS A 738 -2.00 15.72 -28.46
C HIS A 738 -1.78 16.88 -29.48
N LYS A 739 -2.85 17.44 -30.07
CA LYS A 739 -2.80 18.57 -31.02
C LYS A 739 -3.20 19.91 -30.42
N VAL A 740 -4.03 19.95 -29.38
CA VAL A 740 -4.52 21.19 -28.77
C VAL A 740 -4.39 21.15 -27.25
N ALA A 741 -4.00 22.27 -26.64
CA ALA A 741 -4.08 22.49 -25.20
C ALA A 741 -4.84 23.77 -24.89
N THR A 742 -5.61 23.80 -23.81
CA THR A 742 -6.35 24.98 -23.38
C THR A 742 -5.84 25.53 -22.06
N TYR A 743 -5.70 26.85 -21.99
CA TYR A 743 -5.43 27.55 -20.73
C TYR A 743 -6.51 28.58 -20.47
N ILE A 744 -6.83 28.75 -19.20
CA ILE A 744 -7.95 29.56 -18.72
C ILE A 744 -7.51 30.96 -18.29
N GLY A 745 -6.26 31.13 -17.88
CA GLY A 745 -5.74 32.43 -17.45
C GLY A 745 -4.22 32.46 -17.35
N ARG A 746 -3.72 33.42 -16.58
CA ARG A 746 -2.31 33.55 -16.25
C ARG A 746 -2.12 33.82 -14.78
N VAL A 747 -0.95 33.45 -14.27
CA VAL A 747 -0.45 33.89 -12.97
C VAL A 747 0.79 34.74 -13.17
N VAL A 748 0.91 35.77 -12.35
CA VAL A 748 2.09 36.62 -12.24
C VAL A 748 2.42 36.78 -10.76
N SER A 749 3.70 36.77 -10.42
CA SER A 749 4.15 36.97 -9.05
C SER A 749 4.88 38.29 -8.90
N SER A 750 4.69 38.98 -7.77
CA SER A 750 5.42 40.19 -7.39
C SER A 750 6.80 39.90 -6.77
N VAL A 751 7.03 38.66 -6.35
CA VAL A 751 8.30 38.17 -5.78
C VAL A 751 8.74 36.87 -6.45
N ALA A 752 9.97 36.42 -6.21
CA ALA A 752 10.42 35.13 -6.73
C ALA A 752 9.66 33.99 -6.03
N VAL A 753 9.03 33.09 -6.79
CA VAL A 753 8.20 31.99 -6.24
C VAL A 753 8.65 30.63 -6.75
N PRO A 754 8.58 29.58 -5.91
CA PRO A 754 8.93 28.23 -6.34
C PRO A 754 7.90 27.68 -7.33
N MET A 755 8.40 27.09 -8.41
CA MET A 755 7.64 26.20 -9.29
C MET A 755 8.01 24.76 -8.96
N TYR A 756 7.01 23.92 -8.73
CA TYR A 756 7.18 22.53 -8.36
C TYR A 756 6.97 21.60 -9.55
N LYS A 757 7.67 20.46 -9.54
CA LYS A 757 7.43 19.34 -10.47
C LYS A 757 6.20 18.54 -10.04
N PRO A 758 5.66 17.66 -10.91
CA PRO A 758 4.56 16.76 -10.54
C PRO A 758 4.84 15.85 -9.33
N ASP A 759 6.11 15.62 -8.98
CA ASP A 759 6.53 14.84 -7.82
C ASP A 759 6.63 15.66 -6.52
N GLY A 760 6.29 16.96 -6.56
CA GLY A 760 6.37 17.90 -5.44
C GLY A 760 7.78 18.47 -5.19
N SER A 761 8.80 18.02 -5.92
CA SER A 761 10.15 18.58 -5.79
C SER A 761 10.25 19.96 -6.46
N LEU A 762 11.08 20.84 -5.90
CA LEU A 762 11.35 22.14 -6.50
C LEU A 762 11.95 21.96 -7.91
N TYR A 763 11.34 22.60 -8.90
CA TYR A 763 11.89 22.67 -10.25
C TYR A 763 12.83 23.88 -10.39
N LYS A 764 12.30 25.09 -10.12
CA LYS A 764 13.04 26.35 -10.18
C LYS A 764 12.30 27.46 -9.44
N MET A 765 13.00 28.57 -9.20
CA MET A 765 12.36 29.84 -8.83
C MET A 765 11.89 30.57 -10.10
N VAL A 766 10.68 31.10 -10.06
CA VAL A 766 10.09 31.94 -11.10
C VAL A 766 10.31 33.38 -10.70
N GLU A 767 10.96 34.14 -11.58
CA GLU A 767 11.30 35.54 -11.32
C GLU A 767 10.06 36.43 -11.20
N PRO A 768 10.11 37.51 -10.40
CA PRO A 768 9.06 38.52 -10.33
C PRO A 768 8.67 39.04 -11.72
N GLY A 769 7.36 39.20 -11.95
CA GLY A 769 6.81 39.71 -13.21
C GLY A 769 6.73 38.69 -14.35
N ALA A 770 7.21 37.46 -14.16
CA ALA A 770 7.03 36.41 -15.15
C ALA A 770 5.56 35.96 -15.22
N GLU A 771 4.95 36.08 -16.40
CA GLU A 771 3.59 35.60 -16.64
C GLU A 771 3.59 34.14 -17.10
N LEU A 772 2.92 33.28 -16.33
CA LEU A 772 2.78 31.87 -16.66
C LEU A 772 1.32 31.54 -16.98
N ARG A 773 1.10 30.66 -17.96
CA ARG A 773 -0.25 30.19 -18.32
C ARG A 773 -0.78 29.30 -17.22
N VAL A 774 -2.08 29.36 -16.96
CA VAL A 774 -2.76 28.49 -16.02
C VAL A 774 -3.74 27.60 -16.77
N TYR A 775 -3.55 26.29 -16.66
CA TYR A 775 -4.35 25.27 -17.32
C TYR A 775 -5.49 24.78 -16.42
N ASN A 776 -5.25 24.74 -15.10
CA ASN A 776 -6.22 24.45 -14.05
C ASN A 776 -5.74 25.06 -12.71
N TYR A 777 -6.56 25.04 -11.66
CA TYR A 777 -6.15 25.35 -10.29
C TYR A 777 -7.07 24.67 -9.29
N ASP A 778 -6.67 24.59 -8.02
CA ASP A 778 -7.52 24.12 -6.91
C ASP A 778 -7.51 25.15 -5.77
N GLU A 779 -7.81 24.78 -4.53
CA GLU A 779 -7.75 25.70 -3.39
C GLU A 779 -6.32 26.16 -3.03
N ASN A 780 -5.30 25.37 -3.35
CA ASN A 780 -3.93 25.52 -2.85
C ASN A 780 -2.92 25.96 -3.93
N GLU A 781 -3.13 25.58 -5.19
CA GLU A 781 -2.13 25.78 -6.25
C GLU A 781 -2.73 26.05 -7.64
N TYR A 782 -1.88 26.58 -8.53
CA TYR A 782 -2.15 26.79 -9.95
C TYR A 782 -1.32 25.79 -10.80
N ASP A 783 -1.98 25.05 -11.69
CA ASP A 783 -1.31 24.21 -12.71
C ASP A 783 -0.83 25.10 -13.86
N VAL A 784 0.49 25.20 -14.01
CA VAL A 784 1.16 26.01 -15.03
C VAL A 784 1.62 25.20 -16.26
N GLY A 785 1.16 23.95 -16.36
CA GLY A 785 1.29 23.07 -17.50
C GLY A 785 2.39 22.03 -17.34
N GLY A 786 2.18 20.85 -17.93
CA GLY A 786 3.11 19.71 -17.79
C GLY A 786 3.13 19.09 -16.39
N GLY A 787 2.10 19.37 -15.59
CA GLY A 787 1.99 18.98 -14.18
C GLY A 787 2.89 19.79 -13.24
N TYR A 788 3.45 20.90 -13.71
CA TYR A 788 4.18 21.84 -12.85
C TYR A 788 3.19 22.78 -12.15
N THR A 789 3.44 23.10 -10.89
CA THR A 789 2.52 23.91 -10.09
C THR A 789 3.20 25.10 -9.41
N ILE A 790 2.40 26.12 -9.09
CA ILE A 790 2.78 27.27 -8.26
C ILE A 790 1.73 27.41 -7.15
N GLN A 791 2.18 27.48 -5.90
CA GLN A 791 1.27 27.66 -4.77
C GLN A 791 0.58 29.03 -4.80
N LYS A 792 -0.67 29.06 -4.35
CA LYS A 792 -1.40 30.30 -4.10
C LYS A 792 -0.78 31.00 -2.90
N ASP A 793 -0.52 32.29 -3.06
CA ASP A 793 0.07 33.17 -2.06
C ASP A 793 -0.44 34.59 -2.33
N GLN A 794 -0.43 35.45 -1.31
CA GLN A 794 -0.74 36.88 -1.42
C GLN A 794 0.10 37.61 -2.49
N ASN A 795 1.28 37.08 -2.83
CA ASN A 795 2.18 37.66 -3.84
C ASN A 795 1.91 37.15 -5.27
N VAL A 796 1.07 36.12 -5.44
CA VAL A 796 0.76 35.47 -6.73
C VAL A 796 -0.65 35.86 -7.17
N THR A 797 -0.74 36.61 -8.26
CA THR A 797 -2.01 37.11 -8.81
C THR A 797 -2.42 36.31 -10.04
N TYR A 798 -3.60 35.69 -9.99
CA TYR A 798 -4.27 35.10 -11.16
C TYR A 798 -5.11 36.14 -11.89
N TYR A 799 -5.16 36.08 -13.21
CA TYR A 799 -6.03 36.94 -14.02
C TYR A 799 -6.29 36.33 -15.40
N VAL A 800 -7.46 36.62 -15.96
CA VAL A 800 -7.90 36.09 -17.25
C VAL A 800 -7.72 37.06 -18.39
N GLY A 801 -7.73 38.37 -18.15
CA GLY A 801 -7.64 39.38 -19.20
C GLY A 801 -7.59 40.81 -18.67
N THR A 802 -7.69 41.76 -19.60
CA THR A 802 -7.87 43.18 -19.29
C THR A 802 -9.05 43.74 -20.07
N ALA A 803 -9.80 44.65 -19.46
CA ALA A 803 -10.93 45.34 -20.08
C ALA A 803 -10.67 46.84 -20.09
N LYS A 804 -10.51 47.43 -21.29
CA LYS A 804 -10.40 48.88 -21.46
C LYS A 804 -11.77 49.48 -21.79
N VAL A 805 -12.16 50.50 -21.06
CA VAL A 805 -13.44 51.20 -21.20
C VAL A 805 -13.36 52.18 -22.37
N LEU A 806 -14.24 52.04 -23.35
CA LEU A 806 -14.32 52.87 -24.56
C LEU A 806 -15.43 53.93 -24.47
N LYS A 807 -16.49 53.61 -23.72
CA LYS A 807 -17.64 54.48 -23.48
C LYS A 807 -18.02 54.43 -22.01
N GLU A 808 -18.61 55.51 -21.54
CA GLU A 808 -19.12 55.62 -20.18
C GLU A 808 -20.09 54.47 -19.86
N THR A 809 -19.94 53.86 -18.70
CA THR A 809 -20.70 52.68 -18.28
C THR A 809 -20.77 52.56 -16.76
N TRP A 810 -21.30 51.45 -16.27
CA TRP A 810 -21.52 51.18 -14.86
C TRP A 810 -20.76 49.95 -14.38
N MET A 811 -20.28 50.04 -13.13
CA MET A 811 -19.72 48.96 -12.33
C MET A 811 -20.74 48.50 -11.28
N TYR A 812 -20.81 47.19 -11.07
CA TYR A 812 -21.79 46.52 -10.22
C TYR A 812 -21.07 45.80 -9.08
N GLN A 813 -21.78 45.57 -7.98
CA GLN A 813 -21.28 44.80 -6.83
C GLN A 813 -22.14 43.55 -6.68
N TYR A 814 -21.52 42.40 -6.39
CA TYR A 814 -22.28 41.17 -6.19
C TYR A 814 -23.23 41.30 -4.97
N GLY A 815 -24.49 40.93 -5.17
CA GLY A 815 -25.55 41.06 -4.16
C GLY A 815 -26.40 42.32 -4.30
N GLU A 816 -26.00 43.29 -5.14
CA GLU A 816 -26.74 44.53 -5.40
C GLU A 816 -27.40 44.47 -6.79
N GLU A 817 -28.67 44.90 -6.89
CA GLU A 817 -29.41 44.92 -8.16
C GLU A 817 -29.07 46.14 -9.04
N GLU A 818 -28.75 47.27 -8.39
CA GLU A 818 -28.45 48.55 -9.04
C GLU A 818 -26.94 48.77 -9.23
N PRO A 819 -26.51 49.52 -10.25
CA PRO A 819 -25.11 49.85 -10.45
C PRO A 819 -24.58 50.77 -9.33
N VAL A 820 -23.36 50.50 -8.85
CA VAL A 820 -22.79 51.17 -7.67
C VAL A 820 -21.88 52.33 -8.06
N PHE A 821 -21.14 52.20 -9.16
CA PHE A 821 -20.19 53.23 -9.60
C PHE A 821 -20.24 53.48 -11.09
N LYS A 822 -20.04 54.74 -11.46
CA LYS A 822 -19.89 55.19 -12.84
C LYS A 822 -18.44 55.04 -13.28
N VAL A 823 -18.23 54.48 -14.47
CA VAL A 823 -16.91 54.14 -15.03
C VAL A 823 -16.70 54.95 -16.30
N ASN A 824 -15.58 55.68 -16.39
CA ASN A 824 -15.34 56.61 -17.49
C ASN A 824 -14.51 55.97 -18.63
N PRO A 825 -14.64 56.48 -19.87
CA PRO A 825 -13.77 56.09 -20.97
C PRO A 825 -12.28 56.27 -20.64
N GLY A 826 -11.46 55.32 -21.05
CA GLY A 826 -10.01 55.33 -20.86
C GLY A 826 -9.50 54.48 -19.70
N GLU A 827 -10.36 54.18 -18.73
CA GLU A 827 -10.03 53.30 -17.60
C GLU A 827 -9.76 51.86 -18.08
N THR A 828 -8.87 51.14 -17.38
CA THR A 828 -8.52 49.75 -17.69
C THR A 828 -8.55 48.92 -16.42
N TYR A 829 -9.26 47.80 -16.47
CA TYR A 829 -9.45 46.89 -15.34
C TYR A 829 -8.82 45.54 -15.64
N THR A 830 -8.13 44.98 -14.65
CA THR A 830 -7.73 43.57 -14.65
C THR A 830 -8.98 42.73 -14.41
N VAL A 831 -9.17 41.70 -15.24
CA VAL A 831 -10.29 40.79 -15.14
C VAL A 831 -9.79 39.48 -14.53
N PHE A 832 -10.37 39.08 -13.40
CA PHE A 832 -10.01 37.88 -12.64
C PHE A 832 -10.83 36.67 -13.08
N HIS A 833 -12.11 36.88 -13.39
CA HIS A 833 -12.98 35.88 -13.98
C HIS A 833 -13.83 36.50 -15.10
N ALA A 834 -14.10 35.74 -16.15
CA ALA A 834 -14.99 36.16 -17.23
C ALA A 834 -15.92 35.01 -17.57
N ASN A 835 -17.22 35.27 -17.55
CA ASN A 835 -18.24 34.27 -17.83
C ASN A 835 -19.48 34.95 -18.43
N ASP A 836 -20.14 34.35 -19.43
CA ASP A 836 -21.26 34.98 -20.16
C ASP A 836 -20.97 36.41 -20.64
N ASN A 837 -21.52 37.41 -19.95
CA ASN A 837 -21.30 38.83 -20.17
C ASN A 837 -20.74 39.54 -18.92
N ILE A 838 -20.27 38.80 -17.92
CA ILE A 838 -19.72 39.32 -16.67
C ILE A 838 -18.20 39.27 -16.72
N MET A 839 -17.57 40.39 -16.38
CA MET A 839 -16.13 40.51 -16.13
C MET A 839 -15.93 40.86 -14.67
N ASP A 840 -15.50 39.88 -13.87
CA ASP A 840 -15.12 40.07 -12.47
C ASP A 840 -13.79 40.82 -12.40
N ILE A 841 -13.78 41.93 -11.68
CA ILE A 841 -12.62 42.82 -11.53
C ILE A 841 -12.08 42.83 -10.09
N GLY A 842 -12.52 41.87 -9.27
CA GLY A 842 -12.04 41.66 -7.91
C GLY A 842 -12.79 42.47 -6.86
N ASN A 843 -12.49 42.19 -5.58
CA ASN A 843 -13.06 42.88 -4.41
C ASN A 843 -14.60 42.94 -4.37
N GLY A 844 -15.27 41.94 -4.97
CA GLY A 844 -16.74 41.88 -5.03
C GLY A 844 -17.39 42.71 -6.14
N TYR A 845 -16.60 43.26 -7.08
CA TYR A 845 -17.11 44.09 -8.17
C TYR A 845 -16.99 43.42 -9.55
N TYR A 846 -17.90 43.79 -10.45
CA TYR A 846 -17.91 43.29 -11.82
C TYR A 846 -18.43 44.32 -12.83
N LEU A 847 -18.11 44.08 -14.10
CA LEU A 847 -18.55 44.86 -15.26
C LEU A 847 -19.41 43.98 -16.18
N LYS A 848 -20.49 44.54 -16.74
CA LYS A 848 -21.32 43.86 -17.76
C LYS A 848 -20.79 44.19 -19.16
N PHE A 849 -20.16 43.22 -19.82
CA PHE A 849 -19.55 43.35 -21.13
C PHE A 849 -20.55 43.71 -22.22
N LYS A 850 -20.17 44.73 -23.01
CA LYS A 850 -20.80 45.14 -24.25
C LYS A 850 -19.69 45.51 -25.24
N LYS A 851 -19.74 44.94 -26.45
CA LYS A 851 -18.65 45.02 -27.44
C LYS A 851 -18.31 46.46 -27.85
N GLU A 852 -19.31 47.34 -27.85
CA GLU A 852 -19.19 48.76 -28.18
C GLU A 852 -18.74 49.64 -27.00
N VAL A 853 -18.69 49.07 -25.79
CA VAL A 853 -18.32 49.76 -24.54
C VAL A 853 -16.93 49.35 -24.05
N PHE A 854 -16.48 48.12 -24.32
CA PHE A 854 -15.20 47.61 -23.84
C PHE A 854 -14.32 47.02 -24.96
N ASP A 855 -13.02 47.33 -24.94
CA ASP A 855 -11.98 46.55 -25.61
C ASP A 855 -11.46 45.50 -24.61
N TYR A 856 -11.98 44.27 -24.70
CA TYR A 856 -11.55 43.14 -23.87
C TYR A 856 -10.41 42.37 -24.54
N ARG A 857 -9.29 42.23 -23.81
CA ARG A 857 -8.12 41.46 -24.22
C ARG A 857 -7.94 40.25 -23.32
N LYS A 858 -8.27 39.08 -23.87
CA LYS A 858 -7.91 37.77 -23.29
C LYS A 858 -6.40 37.59 -23.31
N ASN A 859 -5.82 37.16 -22.19
CA ASN A 859 -4.38 36.90 -22.02
C ASN A 859 -3.83 35.76 -22.86
#